data_AF-A0A072UZ49-F1
#
_entry.id   AF-A0A072UZ49-F1
#
_cell.length_a   1.000
_cell.length_b   1.000
_cell.length_c   1.000
_cell.angle_alpha   90.00
_cell.angle_beta   90.00
_cell.angle_gamma   90.00
#
_symmetry.space_group_name_H-M   'P 1'
#
loop_
_entity.id
_entity.type
_entity.pdbx_description
1 polymer ?
#
loop_
_entity_poly.entity_id
_entity_poly.type
_entity_poly.pdbx_seq_one_letter_code
_entity_poly.pdbx_strand_id
1 'polypeptide(L)'
;MPFISKIQRQFDYNRFSSTTPIVIDNGASYFRIGWAGESEPRVVFRNIVQRPRHKATGETVTIVGDHDPALLKYFDCTRSGPRSAFESDVVFQFEIMEYILDFAFDRMGATGSGIDHPILITECVCNPVQSRSKMAELLFETYGVPSIAFGVDAAFSYKYNQQRSVCDKDGLAMCPGFATTHVIPFVDGEPIYKGSCRTNIGGFHVTDYFQRLLSLKYPYHMARFTWEKVEDLKMEHCYVAQDYVSEARLFLKGAKEAEEKTKMWQLPWVPPPVEEPPSEEEIARKAAIREKQGQRLREMAEAKRSSKINELENELRGLEFLLNQLGHVQESDVRSFLAETGYVSRQEVESARSKVVQSLRKQKGEQTEIEKPDAASNEKYTLINIPDDMLTAEQLVEKRKQLSIKSMSDGRQRLKQKRYEEELERERKQQLEEERRLENPELYLEQLRAKYKDLSEKIDQRKRLKTNGGSSTNGNGNSLTGSVGRGERLSAAQRERMRLLTTAAFDRGKGEDTFGAKDEDWQLYKLMSKDNDDDDDEPDEDNTELARISSRLQDLDPTFVPKVESSSQPAEAPRIRPLTKEDFQIVFGVERFRCPEILFSPNWIGVDQVGLDEMAGVSMRRLSCKDEKLEQRMTNSILVTGGSSLFPGIIERLEAGIRMIRPCGSPIKIVRALDPVMDAWRGASAYASAPGFHTQTFTRMDYYEKGEDWLRSYQLKYSL
;
A
#
# COMPACT_ATOMS: atom_id res chain seq x y z
N MET A 1 -26.92 -16.01 5.10
CA MET A 1 -27.26 -15.98 3.66
C MET A 1 -27.06 -14.54 3.19
N PRO A 2 -26.36 -14.30 2.08
CA PRO A 2 -26.30 -12.95 1.52
C PRO A 2 -27.72 -12.49 1.18
N PHE A 3 -28.07 -11.28 1.60
CA PHE A 3 -29.40 -10.73 1.39
C PHE A 3 -29.56 -10.41 -0.11
N ILE A 4 -30.56 -11.02 -0.76
CA ILE A 4 -30.79 -10.84 -2.20
C ILE A 4 -31.69 -9.63 -2.42
N SER A 5 -31.18 -8.64 -3.15
CA SER A 5 -31.98 -7.48 -3.56
C SER A 5 -33.09 -7.87 -4.52
N LYS A 6 -34.27 -7.29 -4.28
CA LYS A 6 -35.47 -7.42 -5.12
C LYS A 6 -35.71 -6.06 -5.77
N ILE A 7 -35.17 -5.84 -6.97
CA ILE A 7 -35.24 -4.54 -7.67
C ILE A 7 -36.11 -4.57 -8.93
N GLN A 8 -36.87 -5.64 -9.13
CA GLN A 8 -37.75 -5.75 -10.28
C GLN A 8 -38.90 -4.75 -10.15
N ARG A 9 -39.15 -3.99 -11.23
CA ARG A 9 -40.27 -3.06 -11.29
C ARG A 9 -41.59 -3.82 -11.21
N GLN A 10 -42.47 -3.35 -10.33
CA GLN A 10 -43.84 -3.82 -10.19
C GLN A 10 -44.75 -3.10 -11.20
N PHE A 11 -45.88 -3.73 -11.55
CA PHE A 11 -46.82 -3.23 -12.58
C PHE A 11 -48.27 -3.17 -12.09
N ASP A 12 -48.49 -3.45 -10.81
CA ASP A 12 -49.79 -3.52 -10.16
C ASP A 12 -50.10 -2.31 -9.28
N TYR A 13 -49.29 -1.24 -9.33
CA TYR A 13 -49.49 0.00 -8.55
C TYR A 13 -50.94 0.50 -8.60
N ASN A 14 -51.47 0.72 -9.82
CA ASN A 14 -52.84 1.20 -10.04
C ASN A 14 -53.95 0.17 -9.69
N ARG A 15 -53.60 -1.05 -9.27
CA ARG A 15 -54.58 -2.06 -8.82
C ARG A 15 -54.94 -1.91 -7.35
N PHE A 16 -54.10 -1.22 -6.57
CA PHE A 16 -54.38 -0.94 -5.17
C PHE A 16 -55.27 0.29 -5.04
N SER A 17 -56.19 0.27 -4.07
CA SER A 17 -56.99 1.46 -3.76
C SER A 17 -56.08 2.55 -3.21
N SER A 18 -56.35 3.82 -3.53
CA SER A 18 -55.62 4.98 -3.00
C SER A 18 -55.65 5.09 -1.46
N THR A 19 -56.55 4.38 -0.78
CA THR A 19 -56.55 4.27 0.69
C THR A 19 -55.58 3.22 1.23
N THR A 20 -55.02 2.37 0.37
CA THR A 20 -54.07 1.31 0.76
C THR A 20 -52.71 1.93 1.05
N PRO A 21 -52.18 1.82 2.28
CA PRO A 21 -50.89 2.41 2.59
C PRO A 21 -49.71 1.69 1.93
N ILE A 22 -48.70 2.46 1.55
CA ILE A 22 -47.36 1.98 1.23
C ILE A 22 -46.55 1.94 2.53
N VAL A 23 -45.82 0.85 2.74
CA VAL A 23 -44.96 0.67 3.91
C VAL A 23 -43.50 0.69 3.50
N ILE A 24 -42.76 1.63 4.06
CA ILE A 24 -41.33 1.84 3.84
C ILE A 24 -40.57 1.52 5.14
N ASP A 25 -39.75 0.48 5.10
CA ASP A 25 -38.70 0.29 6.10
C ASP A 25 -37.41 0.96 5.60
N ASN A 26 -37.13 2.16 6.15
CA ASN A 26 -36.02 3.02 5.74
C ASN A 26 -34.75 2.74 6.55
N GLY A 27 -34.25 1.50 6.50
CA GLY A 27 -33.05 1.10 7.23
C GLY A 27 -31.75 1.63 6.60
N ALA A 28 -30.78 2.02 7.43
CA ALA A 28 -29.49 2.55 6.96
C ALA A 28 -28.66 1.58 6.10
N SER A 29 -28.92 0.27 6.20
CA SER A 29 -28.26 -0.77 5.38
C SER A 29 -29.03 -1.12 4.13
N TYR A 30 -30.33 -1.40 4.29
CA TYR A 30 -31.24 -1.85 3.25
C TYR A 30 -32.54 -1.09 3.35
N PHE A 31 -33.02 -0.62 2.21
CA PHE A 31 -34.32 0.00 2.02
C PHE A 31 -35.33 -1.06 1.59
N ARG A 32 -36.50 -1.12 2.22
CA ARG A 32 -37.58 -2.06 1.85
C ARG A 32 -38.89 -1.31 1.67
N ILE A 33 -39.62 -1.62 0.60
CA ILE A 33 -40.91 -1.00 0.30
C ILE A 33 -41.90 -2.03 -0.25
N GLY A 34 -43.17 -1.89 0.12
CA GLY A 34 -44.26 -2.75 -0.34
C GLY A 34 -45.61 -2.26 0.17
N TRP A 35 -46.64 -3.07 0.01
CA TRP A 35 -48.00 -2.70 0.41
C TRP A 35 -48.33 -3.17 1.83
N ALA A 36 -49.14 -2.40 2.53
CA ALA A 36 -49.68 -2.80 3.82
C ALA A 36 -50.50 -4.11 3.70
N GLY A 37 -50.33 -5.00 4.68
CA GLY A 37 -51.02 -6.29 4.74
C GLY A 37 -50.29 -7.43 3.99
N GLU A 38 -49.25 -7.11 3.22
CA GLU A 38 -48.41 -8.13 2.58
C GLU A 38 -47.39 -8.72 3.54
N SER A 39 -47.00 -9.98 3.31
CA SER A 39 -46.05 -10.71 4.15
C SER A 39 -44.59 -10.43 3.81
N GLU A 40 -44.32 -9.89 2.63
CA GLU A 40 -42.98 -9.61 2.10
C GLU A 40 -42.96 -8.26 1.38
N PRO A 41 -41.88 -7.47 1.50
CA PRO A 41 -41.71 -6.25 0.71
C PRO A 41 -41.58 -6.61 -0.77
N ARG A 42 -42.13 -5.73 -1.62
CA ARG A 42 -42.08 -5.86 -3.07
C ARG A 42 -40.71 -5.54 -3.62
N VAL A 43 -40.06 -4.53 -3.05
CA VAL A 43 -38.76 -4.03 -3.49
C VAL A 43 -37.82 -3.93 -2.29
N VAL A 44 -36.60 -4.45 -2.45
CA VAL A 44 -35.54 -4.37 -1.44
C VAL A 44 -34.19 -4.15 -2.11
N PHE A 45 -33.40 -3.21 -1.60
CA PHE A 45 -32.05 -2.91 -2.09
C PHE A 45 -31.19 -2.24 -1.03
N ARG A 46 -29.85 -2.24 -1.22
CA ARG A 46 -28.93 -1.48 -0.37
C ARG A 46 -29.27 0.00 -0.33
N ASN A 47 -29.25 0.61 0.85
CA ASN A 47 -29.60 2.01 1.02
C ASN A 47 -28.41 2.95 0.74
N ILE A 48 -27.87 2.86 -0.47
CA ILE A 48 -26.70 3.60 -0.93
C ILE A 48 -26.91 4.13 -2.35
N VAL A 49 -26.24 5.24 -2.66
CA VAL A 49 -26.23 5.86 -3.99
C VAL A 49 -24.80 6.12 -4.43
N GLN A 50 -24.53 5.81 -5.69
CA GLN A 50 -23.28 6.15 -6.37
C GLN A 50 -23.60 6.94 -7.63
N ARG A 51 -22.77 7.93 -7.95
CA ARG A 51 -22.92 8.74 -9.17
C ARG A 51 -21.68 8.69 -10.06
N PRO A 52 -21.36 7.53 -10.66
CA PRO A 52 -20.17 7.42 -11.50
C PRO A 52 -20.38 8.04 -12.88
N ARG A 53 -19.28 8.27 -13.59
CA ARG A 53 -19.31 8.71 -14.99
C ARG A 53 -19.25 7.50 -15.92
N HIS A 54 -20.11 7.46 -16.91
CA HIS A 54 -20.05 6.45 -17.96
C HIS A 54 -18.81 6.68 -18.83
N LYS A 55 -17.96 5.66 -19.01
CA LYS A 55 -16.65 5.81 -19.66
C LYS A 55 -16.75 6.24 -21.12
N ALA A 56 -17.79 5.80 -21.84
CA ALA A 56 -17.93 6.10 -23.26
C ALA A 56 -18.62 7.45 -23.53
N THR A 57 -19.62 7.82 -22.72
CA THR A 57 -20.41 9.04 -22.95
C THR A 57 -19.96 10.22 -22.09
N GLY A 58 -19.22 9.97 -21.01
CA GLY A 58 -18.82 10.99 -20.03
C GLY A 58 -19.95 11.46 -19.11
N GLU A 59 -21.19 10.99 -19.34
CA GLU A 59 -22.37 11.36 -18.57
C GLU A 59 -22.33 10.79 -17.16
N THR A 60 -22.83 11.56 -16.19
CA THR A 60 -22.95 11.11 -14.81
C THR A 60 -24.28 10.39 -14.63
N VAL A 61 -24.24 9.12 -14.23
CA VAL A 61 -25.43 8.29 -14.02
C VAL A 61 -25.63 8.11 -12.53
N THR A 62 -26.89 8.08 -12.08
CA THR A 62 -27.21 7.74 -10.68
C THR A 62 -27.51 6.25 -10.59
N ILE A 63 -26.78 5.56 -9.72
CA ILE A 63 -26.96 4.13 -9.41
C ILE A 63 -27.38 4.04 -7.94
N VAL A 64 -28.52 3.39 -7.69
CA VAL A 64 -29.06 3.16 -6.36
C VAL A 64 -29.05 1.66 -6.08
N GLY A 65 -28.67 1.25 -4.87
CA GLY A 65 -28.67 -0.15 -4.47
C GLY A 65 -27.33 -0.88 -4.67
N ASP A 66 -27.41 -2.21 -4.72
CA ASP A 66 -26.24 -3.07 -4.94
C ASP A 66 -25.59 -2.79 -6.28
N HIS A 67 -24.27 -2.89 -6.31
CA HIS A 67 -23.52 -2.82 -7.57
C HIS A 67 -23.64 -4.13 -8.33
N ASP A 68 -24.06 -4.06 -9.59
CA ASP A 68 -23.85 -5.15 -10.53
C ASP A 68 -22.39 -5.09 -11.03
N PRO A 69 -21.53 -6.07 -10.66
CA PRO A 69 -20.15 -6.09 -11.12
C PRO A 69 -20.01 -6.14 -12.64
N ALA A 70 -21.01 -6.67 -13.35
CA ALA A 70 -21.03 -6.71 -14.80
C ALA A 70 -21.21 -5.31 -15.43
N LEU A 71 -21.91 -4.41 -14.73
CA LEU A 71 -22.14 -3.04 -15.18
C LEU A 71 -20.99 -2.10 -14.80
N LEU A 72 -20.28 -2.36 -13.69
CA LEU A 72 -19.14 -1.54 -13.23
C LEU A 72 -18.05 -1.33 -14.29
N LYS A 73 -17.87 -2.26 -15.24
CA LYS A 73 -16.88 -2.12 -16.32
C LYS A 73 -17.12 -0.89 -17.20
N TYR A 74 -18.37 -0.45 -17.34
CA TYR A 74 -18.77 0.71 -18.15
C TYR A 74 -18.65 2.04 -17.41
N PHE A 75 -18.45 2.01 -16.09
CA PHE A 75 -18.45 3.18 -15.24
C PHE A 75 -17.05 3.46 -14.69
N ASP A 76 -16.65 4.73 -14.68
CA ASP A 76 -15.50 5.20 -13.91
C ASP A 76 -15.94 5.48 -12.48
N CYS A 77 -15.67 4.52 -11.60
CA CYS A 77 -15.97 4.59 -10.18
C CYS A 77 -14.80 5.11 -9.34
N THR A 78 -13.64 5.43 -9.95
CA THR A 78 -12.43 5.84 -9.22
C THR A 78 -12.63 7.14 -8.45
N ARG A 79 -13.54 8.01 -8.92
CA ARG A 79 -13.82 9.33 -8.35
C ARG A 79 -15.11 9.41 -7.54
N SER A 80 -15.93 8.36 -7.50
CA SER A 80 -17.22 8.38 -6.82
C SER A 80 -17.44 7.06 -6.06
N GLY A 81 -17.23 7.06 -4.76
CA GLY A 81 -17.60 5.93 -3.90
C GLY A 81 -19.10 5.90 -3.60
N PRO A 82 -19.62 4.78 -3.07
CA PRO A 82 -21.00 4.70 -2.58
C PRO A 82 -21.20 5.67 -1.42
N ARG A 83 -22.36 6.33 -1.37
CA ARG A 83 -22.76 7.26 -0.31
C ARG A 83 -24.08 6.84 0.29
N SER A 84 -24.22 6.98 1.61
CA SER A 84 -25.49 6.78 2.31
C SER A 84 -26.18 8.11 2.57
N ALA A 85 -27.51 8.11 2.63
CA ALA A 85 -28.29 9.24 3.12
C ALA A 85 -28.18 9.41 4.66
N PHE A 86 -27.62 8.41 5.33
CA PHE A 86 -27.59 8.28 6.79
C PHE A 86 -26.24 8.64 7.38
N GLU A 87 -26.28 9.27 8.56
CA GLU A 87 -25.16 9.36 9.48
C GLU A 87 -25.62 8.81 10.83
N SER A 88 -24.96 7.76 11.31
CA SER A 88 -25.30 7.11 12.58
C SER A 88 -26.81 6.85 12.73
N ASP A 89 -27.43 6.24 11.71
CA ASP A 89 -28.86 5.85 11.66
C ASP A 89 -29.87 7.01 11.55
N VAL A 90 -29.41 8.25 11.35
CA VAL A 90 -30.26 9.43 11.11
C VAL A 90 -30.09 9.90 9.66
N VAL A 91 -31.21 10.12 8.95
CA VAL A 91 -31.18 10.71 7.61
C VAL A 91 -30.78 12.18 7.70
N PHE A 92 -29.75 12.57 6.95
CA PHE A 92 -29.27 13.96 6.92
C PHE A 92 -28.99 14.51 5.51
N GLN A 93 -28.67 13.63 4.55
CA GLN A 93 -28.50 13.99 3.13
C GLN A 93 -29.79 13.71 2.37
N PHE A 94 -30.68 14.69 2.35
CA PHE A 94 -32.01 14.54 1.75
C PHE A 94 -31.98 14.47 0.22
N GLU A 95 -30.96 15.03 -0.42
CA GLU A 95 -30.75 14.89 -1.87
C GLU A 95 -30.40 13.43 -2.24
N ILE A 96 -29.67 12.72 -1.38
CA ILE A 96 -29.41 11.29 -1.56
C ILE A 96 -30.69 10.49 -1.29
N MET A 97 -31.43 10.87 -0.24
CA MET A 97 -32.71 10.25 0.10
C MET A 97 -33.75 10.39 -1.02
N GLU A 98 -33.78 11.52 -1.71
CA GLU A 98 -34.62 11.76 -2.90
C GLU A 98 -34.28 10.75 -4.01
N TYR A 99 -33.00 10.56 -4.36
CA TYR A 99 -32.62 9.53 -5.34
C TYR A 99 -33.06 8.11 -4.94
N ILE A 100 -33.01 7.79 -3.64
CA ILE A 100 -33.44 6.50 -3.12
C ILE A 100 -34.96 6.34 -3.24
N LEU A 101 -35.73 7.37 -2.89
CA LEU A 101 -37.19 7.37 -2.97
C LEU A 101 -37.67 7.36 -4.43
N ASP A 102 -37.05 8.15 -5.31
CA ASP A 102 -37.31 8.12 -6.76
C ASP A 102 -37.16 6.71 -7.33
N PHE A 103 -36.03 6.07 -7.00
CA PHE A 103 -35.79 4.69 -7.41
C PHE A 103 -36.82 3.74 -6.81
N ALA A 104 -37.13 3.86 -5.53
CA ALA A 104 -38.10 3.01 -4.85
C ALA A 104 -39.51 3.12 -5.46
N PHE A 105 -40.01 4.34 -5.69
CA PHE A 105 -41.33 4.59 -6.26
C PHE A 105 -41.40 4.16 -7.74
N ASP A 106 -40.34 4.39 -8.52
CA ASP A 106 -40.25 3.85 -9.90
C ASP A 106 -40.36 2.32 -9.89
N ARG A 107 -39.66 1.64 -8.96
CA ARG A 107 -39.74 0.17 -8.81
C ARG A 107 -41.07 -0.31 -8.26
N MET A 108 -41.77 0.48 -7.45
CA MET A 108 -43.16 0.19 -7.08
C MET A 108 -44.13 0.34 -8.25
N GLY A 109 -43.71 0.93 -9.37
CA GLY A 109 -44.54 1.11 -10.56
C GLY A 109 -45.36 2.40 -10.54
N ALA A 110 -45.04 3.35 -9.66
CA ALA A 110 -45.65 4.66 -9.67
C ALA A 110 -45.28 5.40 -10.98
N THR A 111 -46.28 5.76 -11.78
CA THR A 111 -46.09 6.49 -13.05
C THR A 111 -46.76 7.86 -13.06
N GLY A 112 -47.49 8.20 -12.00
CA GLY A 112 -48.16 9.49 -11.85
C GLY A 112 -47.20 10.62 -11.48
N SER A 113 -47.71 11.85 -11.41
CA SER A 113 -46.95 13.03 -10.99
C SER A 113 -46.68 13.10 -9.47
N GLY A 114 -47.13 12.09 -8.71
CA GLY A 114 -47.01 12.01 -7.27
C GLY A 114 -47.48 10.66 -6.75
N ILE A 115 -47.44 10.49 -5.43
CA ILE A 115 -47.81 9.27 -4.72
C ILE A 115 -49.16 9.49 -4.04
N ASP A 116 -50.19 8.82 -4.53
CA ASP A 116 -51.59 8.96 -4.15
C ASP A 116 -52.03 8.04 -3.00
N HIS A 117 -51.07 7.42 -2.30
CA HIS A 117 -51.29 6.49 -1.20
C HIS A 117 -50.71 7.01 0.12
N PRO A 118 -51.36 6.74 1.28
CA PRO A 118 -50.76 6.97 2.58
C PRO A 118 -49.41 6.25 2.72
N ILE A 119 -48.46 6.84 3.45
CA ILE A 119 -47.17 6.21 3.71
C ILE A 119 -46.96 5.98 5.20
N LEU A 120 -46.64 4.75 5.58
CA LEU A 120 -45.97 4.46 6.85
C LEU A 120 -44.48 4.27 6.58
N ILE A 121 -43.65 5.13 7.16
CA ILE A 121 -42.18 5.05 7.01
C ILE A 121 -41.51 4.84 8.37
N THR A 122 -40.54 3.93 8.42
CA THR A 122 -39.77 3.68 9.65
C THR A 122 -38.71 4.76 9.89
N GLU A 123 -38.43 5.04 11.16
CA GLU A 123 -37.35 5.94 11.61
C GLU A 123 -36.61 5.34 12.82
N CYS A 124 -35.45 5.91 13.15
CA CYS A 124 -34.70 5.48 14.33
C CYS A 124 -35.34 5.95 15.65
N VAL A 125 -34.97 5.31 16.75
CA VAL A 125 -35.39 5.70 18.11
C VAL A 125 -34.96 7.13 18.41
N CYS A 126 -35.88 7.96 18.87
CA CYS A 126 -35.63 9.37 19.19
C CYS A 126 -35.05 10.17 18.01
N ASN A 127 -35.52 9.90 16.78
CA ASN A 127 -35.12 10.63 15.58
C ASN A 127 -35.26 12.15 15.78
N PRO A 128 -34.23 12.97 15.43
CA PRO A 128 -34.31 14.42 15.52
C PRO A 128 -35.49 14.98 14.74
N VAL A 129 -36.21 15.91 15.37
CA VAL A 129 -37.41 16.53 14.77
C VAL A 129 -37.07 17.16 13.42
N GLN A 130 -35.89 17.78 13.28
CA GLN A 130 -35.47 18.39 12.02
C GLN A 130 -35.31 17.37 10.88
N SER A 131 -34.83 16.16 11.17
CA SER A 131 -34.74 15.09 10.17
C SER A 131 -36.15 14.62 9.79
N ARG A 132 -37.04 14.45 10.78
CA ARG A 132 -38.45 14.11 10.55
C ARG A 132 -39.18 15.19 9.74
N SER A 133 -38.97 16.47 10.04
CA SER A 133 -39.54 17.61 9.31
C SER A 133 -39.12 17.57 7.84
N LYS A 134 -37.83 17.44 7.54
CA LYS A 134 -37.33 17.37 6.17
C LYS A 134 -37.82 16.14 5.41
N MET A 135 -37.99 15.01 6.10
CA MET A 135 -38.60 13.83 5.48
C MET A 135 -40.08 14.06 5.15
N ALA A 136 -40.82 14.72 6.05
CA ALA A 136 -42.22 15.09 5.80
C ALA A 136 -42.34 16.11 4.65
N GLU A 137 -41.49 17.14 4.63
CA GLU A 137 -41.38 18.12 3.54
C GLU A 137 -41.14 17.41 2.20
N LEU A 138 -40.14 16.53 2.13
CA LEU A 138 -39.84 15.75 0.94
C LEU A 138 -41.05 14.91 0.46
N LEU A 139 -41.71 14.20 1.38
CA LEU A 139 -42.87 13.35 1.05
C LEU A 139 -44.12 14.15 0.65
N PHE A 140 -44.40 15.29 1.30
CA PHE A 140 -45.59 16.09 1.01
C PHE A 140 -45.41 17.03 -0.19
N GLU A 141 -44.28 17.72 -0.28
CA GLU A 141 -44.05 18.77 -1.26
C GLU A 141 -43.52 18.21 -2.57
N THR A 142 -42.55 17.29 -2.53
CA THR A 142 -42.00 16.66 -3.75
C THR A 142 -42.91 15.56 -4.27
N TYR A 143 -43.34 14.64 -3.39
CA TYR A 143 -44.10 13.45 -3.81
C TYR A 143 -45.61 13.60 -3.69
N GLY A 144 -46.12 14.65 -3.04
CA GLY A 144 -47.57 14.91 -2.98
C GLY A 144 -48.38 13.90 -2.15
N VAL A 145 -47.74 13.20 -1.21
CA VAL A 145 -48.34 12.13 -0.41
C VAL A 145 -49.58 12.63 0.35
N PRO A 146 -50.71 11.89 0.39
CA PRO A 146 -51.93 12.35 1.06
C PRO A 146 -51.81 12.41 2.59
N SER A 147 -51.14 11.43 3.20
CA SER A 147 -50.92 11.35 4.66
C SER A 147 -49.73 10.46 5.00
N ILE A 148 -49.08 10.75 6.13
CA ILE A 148 -47.85 10.07 6.57
C ILE A 148 -48.01 9.59 8.01
N ALA A 149 -47.39 8.46 8.33
CA ALA A 149 -47.09 8.04 9.71
C ALA A 149 -45.59 7.71 9.82
N PHE A 150 -44.98 8.07 10.95
CA PHE A 150 -43.62 7.67 11.30
C PHE A 150 -43.66 6.66 12.46
N GLY A 151 -42.85 5.60 12.37
CA GLY A 151 -42.74 4.64 13.47
C GLY A 151 -41.34 4.07 13.58
N VAL A 152 -41.00 3.58 14.76
CA VAL A 152 -39.72 2.97 15.07
C VAL A 152 -39.71 1.52 14.58
N ASP A 153 -38.74 1.20 13.73
CA ASP A 153 -38.50 -0.12 13.15
C ASP A 153 -38.46 -1.25 14.21
N ALA A 154 -37.66 -1.06 15.26
CA ALA A 154 -37.50 -1.99 16.36
C ALA A 154 -38.81 -2.22 17.12
N ALA A 155 -39.65 -1.20 17.23
CA ALA A 155 -40.94 -1.32 17.90
C ALA A 155 -41.94 -2.11 17.05
N PHE A 156 -41.95 -1.92 15.73
CA PHE A 156 -42.72 -2.79 14.83
C PHE A 156 -42.28 -4.25 14.91
N SER A 157 -40.96 -4.51 14.93
CA SER A 157 -40.44 -5.88 15.11
C SER A 157 -40.89 -6.50 16.44
N TYR A 158 -40.81 -5.74 17.54
CA TYR A 158 -41.26 -6.20 18.85
C TYR A 158 -42.74 -6.57 18.85
N LYS A 159 -43.60 -5.71 18.29
CA LYS A 159 -45.05 -5.98 18.23
C LYS A 159 -45.40 -7.17 17.34
N TYR A 160 -44.71 -7.31 16.22
CA TYR A 160 -44.89 -8.45 15.31
C TYR A 160 -44.60 -9.79 16.01
N ASN A 161 -43.53 -9.82 16.82
CA ASN A 161 -43.12 -10.97 17.62
C ASN A 161 -44.02 -11.20 18.83
N GLN A 162 -44.48 -10.13 19.49
CA GLN A 162 -45.46 -10.19 20.57
C GLN A 162 -46.78 -10.83 20.12
N GLN A 163 -47.31 -10.43 18.95
CA GLN A 163 -48.53 -11.01 18.38
C GLN A 163 -48.40 -12.52 18.08
N ARG A 164 -47.17 -13.02 17.97
CA ARG A 164 -46.84 -14.44 17.74
C ARG A 164 -46.39 -15.16 19.01
N SER A 165 -46.58 -14.54 20.17
CA SER A 165 -46.23 -15.10 21.48
C SER A 165 -44.73 -15.42 21.64
N VAL A 166 -43.87 -14.71 20.92
CA VAL A 166 -42.39 -14.86 21.03
C VAL A 166 -41.86 -14.08 22.23
N CYS A 167 -42.39 -12.87 22.45
CA CYS A 167 -42.09 -12.01 23.59
C CYS A 167 -43.38 -11.52 24.27
N ASP A 168 -43.24 -11.07 25.51
CA ASP A 168 -44.35 -10.63 26.36
C ASP A 168 -44.71 -9.14 26.13
N LYS A 169 -45.76 -8.67 26.82
CA LYS A 169 -46.14 -7.25 26.83
C LYS A 169 -45.11 -6.35 27.52
N ASP A 170 -44.53 -6.87 28.57
CA ASP A 170 -43.49 -6.23 29.36
C ASP A 170 -42.15 -6.90 29.01
N GLY A 171 -41.15 -6.12 28.59
CA GLY A 171 -39.90 -6.69 28.11
C GLY A 171 -38.90 -5.67 27.59
N LEU A 172 -37.75 -6.14 27.13
CA LEU A 172 -36.75 -5.32 26.45
C LEU A 172 -36.60 -5.74 24.99
N ALA A 173 -36.64 -4.78 24.08
CA ALA A 173 -36.17 -4.98 22.71
C ALA A 173 -34.70 -4.55 22.63
N MET A 174 -33.79 -5.49 22.36
CA MET A 174 -32.37 -5.22 22.14
C MET A 174 -32.07 -5.33 20.64
N CYS A 175 -31.63 -4.24 20.05
CA CYS A 175 -31.62 -4.05 18.60
C CYS A 175 -30.21 -3.66 18.11
N PRO A 176 -29.27 -4.62 18.02
CA PRO A 176 -27.99 -4.37 17.38
C PRO A 176 -28.19 -4.24 15.85
N GLY A 177 -28.30 -3.00 15.40
CA GLY A 177 -28.58 -2.63 14.02
C GLY A 177 -27.32 -2.57 13.14
N PHE A 178 -27.44 -1.82 12.05
CA PHE A 178 -26.34 -1.60 11.10
C PHE A 178 -25.39 -0.50 11.57
N ALA A 179 -25.88 0.72 11.77
CA ALA A 179 -25.04 1.84 12.20
C ALA A 179 -24.95 1.95 13.73
N THR A 180 -26.04 1.64 14.42
CA THR A 180 -26.23 1.87 15.85
C THR A 180 -26.89 0.66 16.50
N THR A 181 -26.86 0.65 17.83
CA THR A 181 -27.50 -0.36 18.65
C THR A 181 -28.43 0.33 19.65
N HIS A 182 -29.64 -0.19 19.79
CA HIS A 182 -30.67 0.38 20.67
C HIS A 182 -31.18 -0.65 21.68
N VAL A 183 -31.55 -0.19 22.88
CA VAL A 183 -32.37 -0.96 23.81
C VAL A 183 -33.62 -0.15 24.12
N ILE A 184 -34.79 -0.74 23.92
CA ILE A 184 -36.09 -0.11 24.10
C ILE A 184 -36.91 -0.96 25.09
N PRO A 185 -37.28 -0.42 26.25
CA PRO A 185 -38.18 -1.11 27.16
C PRO A 185 -39.63 -0.98 26.69
N PHE A 186 -40.39 -2.06 26.84
CA PHE A 186 -41.82 -2.15 26.58
C PHE A 186 -42.55 -2.37 27.89
N VAL A 187 -43.62 -1.59 28.13
CA VAL A 187 -44.52 -1.75 29.27
C VAL A 187 -45.95 -1.71 28.75
N ASP A 188 -46.75 -2.70 29.15
CA ASP A 188 -48.12 -2.91 28.67
C ASP A 188 -48.22 -2.98 27.14
N GLY A 189 -47.14 -3.42 26.48
CA GLY A 189 -47.06 -3.55 25.03
C GLY A 189 -46.75 -2.25 24.28
N GLU A 190 -46.40 -1.16 24.96
CA GLU A 190 -45.97 0.11 24.34
C GLU A 190 -44.49 0.43 24.65
N PRO A 191 -43.74 1.02 23.69
CA PRO A 191 -42.36 1.41 23.93
C PRO A 191 -42.25 2.62 24.86
N ILE A 192 -41.33 2.55 25.81
CA ILE A 192 -41.01 3.63 26.75
C ILE A 192 -39.70 4.30 26.35
N TYR A 193 -39.79 5.32 25.48
CA TYR A 193 -38.60 5.99 24.93
C TYR A 193 -37.71 6.66 25.99
N LYS A 194 -38.28 7.14 27.11
CA LYS A 194 -37.49 7.69 28.23
C LYS A 194 -36.54 6.65 28.87
N GLY A 195 -36.93 5.37 28.82
CA GLY A 195 -36.12 4.24 29.27
C GLY A 195 -35.18 3.70 28.20
N SER A 196 -35.24 4.22 26.96
CA SER A 196 -34.40 3.72 25.87
C SER A 196 -32.96 4.22 25.98
N CYS A 197 -32.04 3.47 25.39
CA CYS A 197 -30.64 3.89 25.26
C CYS A 197 -30.06 3.44 23.91
N ARG A 198 -28.98 4.10 23.51
CA ARG A 198 -28.34 3.96 22.21
C ARG A 198 -26.82 3.95 22.37
N THR A 199 -26.17 3.05 21.64
CA THR A 199 -24.72 3.07 21.42
C THR A 199 -24.46 3.23 19.93
N ASN A 200 -23.47 4.04 19.56
CA ASN A 200 -23.08 4.34 18.17
C ASN A 200 -22.16 3.26 17.58
N ILE A 201 -22.50 2.01 17.84
CA ILE A 201 -21.82 0.83 17.31
C ILE A 201 -22.88 -0.09 16.71
N GLY A 202 -22.55 -0.74 15.60
CA GLY A 202 -23.42 -1.67 14.92
C GLY A 202 -22.65 -2.51 13.90
N GLY A 203 -23.38 -3.24 13.06
CA GLY A 203 -22.80 -4.13 12.04
C GLY A 203 -21.86 -3.45 11.04
N PHE A 204 -22.03 -2.16 10.76
CA PHE A 204 -21.13 -1.35 9.93
C PHE A 204 -19.73 -1.26 10.54
N HIS A 205 -19.67 -0.91 11.83
CA HIS A 205 -18.43 -0.78 12.59
C HIS A 205 -17.72 -2.13 12.72
N VAL A 206 -18.48 -3.22 12.84
CA VAL A 206 -17.90 -4.59 12.85
C VAL A 206 -17.25 -4.90 11.51
N THR A 207 -17.88 -4.56 10.39
CA THR A 207 -17.29 -4.73 9.05
C THR A 207 -16.03 -3.88 8.88
N ASP A 208 -16.08 -2.59 9.23
CA ASP A 208 -14.94 -1.67 9.11
C ASP A 208 -13.77 -2.12 9.99
N TYR A 209 -14.04 -2.54 11.23
CA TYR A 209 -12.99 -3.07 12.10
C TYR A 209 -12.37 -4.35 11.53
N PHE A 210 -13.19 -5.26 10.97
CA PHE A 210 -12.69 -6.46 10.33
C PHE A 210 -11.82 -6.15 9.10
N GLN A 211 -12.24 -5.20 8.28
CA GLN A 211 -11.50 -4.76 7.09
C GLN A 211 -10.13 -4.19 7.50
N ARG A 212 -10.09 -3.36 8.55
CA ARG A 212 -8.84 -2.79 9.08
C ARG A 212 -7.91 -3.88 9.62
N LEU A 213 -8.43 -4.85 10.38
CA LEU A 213 -7.62 -5.96 10.89
C LEU A 213 -7.03 -6.81 9.75
N LEU A 214 -7.83 -7.15 8.74
CA LEU A 214 -7.35 -7.88 7.56
C LEU A 214 -6.32 -7.08 6.78
N SER A 215 -6.54 -5.77 6.61
CA SER A 215 -5.61 -4.87 5.91
C SER A 215 -4.27 -4.76 6.61
N LEU A 216 -4.26 -4.69 7.94
CA LEU A 216 -3.04 -4.68 8.74
C LEU A 216 -2.31 -6.03 8.70
N LYS A 217 -3.04 -7.14 8.64
CA LYS A 217 -2.47 -8.48 8.58
C LYS A 217 -1.94 -8.84 7.18
N TYR A 218 -2.58 -8.33 6.13
CA TYR A 218 -2.28 -8.62 4.73
C TYR A 218 -2.11 -7.33 3.91
N PRO A 219 -1.03 -6.56 4.14
CA PRO A 219 -0.84 -5.23 3.54
C PRO A 219 -0.77 -5.27 2.00
N TYR A 220 -0.26 -6.36 1.41
CA TYR A 220 -0.20 -6.51 -0.05
C TYR A 220 -1.57 -6.68 -0.72
N HIS A 221 -2.60 -7.05 0.06
CA HIS A 221 -3.94 -7.33 -0.43
C HIS A 221 -4.99 -6.31 0.02
N MET A 222 -4.59 -5.16 0.57
CA MET A 222 -5.51 -4.14 1.07
C MET A 222 -6.62 -3.78 0.07
N ALA A 223 -6.26 -3.60 -1.20
CA ALA A 223 -7.22 -3.29 -2.27
C ALA A 223 -8.23 -4.42 -2.57
N ARG A 224 -7.96 -5.65 -2.12
CA ARG A 224 -8.87 -6.80 -2.27
C ARG A 224 -9.93 -6.87 -1.17
N PHE A 225 -9.69 -6.22 -0.03
CA PHE A 225 -10.64 -6.15 1.07
C PHE A 225 -11.65 -5.01 0.82
N THR A 226 -12.47 -5.13 -0.23
CA THR A 226 -13.58 -4.18 -0.41
C THR A 226 -14.58 -4.33 0.74
N TRP A 227 -15.28 -3.25 1.07
CA TRP A 227 -16.16 -3.23 2.25
C TRP A 227 -17.27 -4.29 2.13
N GLU A 228 -17.87 -4.44 0.94
CA GLU A 228 -18.90 -5.43 0.65
C GLU A 228 -18.36 -6.85 0.84
N LYS A 229 -17.13 -7.12 0.36
CA LYS A 229 -16.56 -8.45 0.46
C LYS A 229 -16.23 -8.82 1.90
N VAL A 230 -15.73 -7.87 2.68
CA VAL A 230 -15.50 -8.07 4.12
C VAL A 230 -16.81 -8.24 4.86
N GLU A 231 -17.89 -7.58 4.41
CA GLU A 231 -19.20 -7.80 4.99
C GLU A 231 -19.72 -9.22 4.75
N ASP A 232 -19.54 -9.77 3.55
CA ASP A 232 -19.87 -11.17 3.28
C ASP A 232 -19.08 -12.11 4.21
N LEU A 233 -17.77 -11.90 4.33
CA LEU A 233 -16.92 -12.69 5.24
C LEU A 233 -17.38 -12.57 6.70
N LYS A 234 -17.77 -11.37 7.13
CA LYS A 234 -18.35 -11.13 8.46
C LYS A 234 -19.61 -11.97 8.64
N MET A 235 -20.54 -11.92 7.70
CA MET A 235 -21.82 -12.63 7.80
C MET A 235 -21.66 -14.15 7.72
N GLU A 236 -20.69 -14.65 6.96
CA GLU A 236 -20.47 -16.08 6.76
C GLU A 236 -19.62 -16.73 7.85
N HIS A 237 -18.73 -15.96 8.48
CA HIS A 237 -17.68 -16.54 9.32
C HIS A 237 -17.55 -15.92 10.70
N CYS A 238 -18.04 -14.72 10.99
CA CYS A 238 -17.90 -14.16 12.33
C CYS A 238 -18.95 -14.72 13.31
N TYR A 239 -18.59 -14.73 14.59
CA TYR A 239 -19.43 -15.21 15.69
C TYR A 239 -19.06 -14.47 16.97
N VAL A 240 -19.96 -14.44 17.96
CA VAL A 240 -19.70 -13.85 19.27
C VAL A 240 -19.26 -14.95 20.23
N ALA A 241 -18.15 -14.74 20.94
CA ALA A 241 -17.70 -15.63 21.99
C ALA A 241 -18.50 -15.39 23.28
N GLN A 242 -18.91 -16.47 23.96
CA GLN A 242 -19.58 -16.37 25.26
C GLN A 242 -18.64 -15.77 26.32
N ASP A 243 -17.38 -16.23 26.37
CA ASP A 243 -16.31 -15.63 27.18
C ASP A 243 -15.12 -15.31 26.27
N TYR A 244 -14.91 -14.02 26.00
CA TYR A 244 -13.89 -13.55 25.07
C TYR A 244 -12.47 -13.98 25.48
N VAL A 245 -12.16 -13.90 26.78
CA VAL A 245 -10.82 -14.16 27.30
C VAL A 245 -10.44 -15.63 27.13
N SER A 246 -11.36 -16.54 27.42
CA SER A 246 -11.18 -17.97 27.24
C SER A 246 -11.03 -18.33 25.77
N GLU A 247 -11.87 -17.75 24.89
CA GLU A 247 -11.77 -17.95 23.45
C GLU A 247 -10.41 -17.45 22.92
N ALA A 248 -9.97 -16.25 23.30
CA ALA A 248 -8.66 -15.71 22.93
C ALA A 248 -7.49 -16.60 23.41
N ARG A 249 -7.59 -17.20 24.60
CA ARG A 249 -6.58 -18.13 25.11
C ARG A 249 -6.50 -19.42 24.29
N LEU A 250 -7.60 -19.91 23.72
CA LEU A 250 -7.59 -21.09 22.85
C LEU A 250 -6.72 -20.84 21.61
N PHE A 251 -6.89 -19.68 20.97
CA PHE A 251 -6.11 -19.27 19.81
C PHE A 251 -4.64 -19.01 20.16
N LEU A 252 -4.37 -18.38 21.32
CA LEU A 252 -3.00 -18.14 21.77
C LEU A 252 -2.22 -19.44 22.01
N LYS A 253 -2.90 -20.49 22.51
CA LYS A 253 -2.30 -21.80 22.77
C LYS A 253 -2.14 -22.67 21.52
N GLY A 254 -2.69 -22.26 20.36
CA GLY A 254 -2.72 -23.11 19.17
C GLY A 254 -3.47 -24.42 19.39
N ALA A 255 -4.55 -24.39 20.17
CA ALA A 255 -5.34 -25.59 20.43
C ALA A 255 -5.98 -26.12 19.14
N LYS A 256 -6.23 -27.44 19.04
CA LYS A 256 -6.89 -28.06 17.89
C LYS A 256 -8.22 -27.38 17.53
N GLU A 257 -8.99 -26.97 18.54
CA GLU A 257 -10.24 -26.22 18.37
C GLU A 257 -10.03 -24.88 17.65
N ALA A 258 -8.90 -24.20 17.89
CA ALA A 258 -8.57 -22.94 17.23
C ALA A 258 -8.26 -23.15 15.73
N GLU A 259 -7.67 -24.27 15.36
CA GLU A 259 -7.45 -24.64 13.95
C GLU A 259 -8.79 -24.90 13.23
N GLU A 260 -9.70 -25.64 13.86
CA GLU A 260 -11.05 -25.91 13.32
C GLU A 260 -11.89 -24.62 13.15
N LYS A 261 -11.70 -23.68 14.08
CA LYS A 261 -12.29 -22.34 14.04
C LYS A 261 -11.48 -21.36 13.18
N THR A 262 -10.35 -21.73 12.60
CA THR A 262 -9.67 -20.86 11.64
C THR A 262 -10.30 -21.04 10.26
N LYS A 263 -10.50 -19.93 9.54
CA LYS A 263 -11.06 -19.93 8.18
C LYS A 263 -10.08 -19.28 7.22
N MET A 264 -10.17 -19.69 5.96
CA MET A 264 -9.31 -19.24 4.88
C MET A 264 -10.18 -18.80 3.72
N TRP A 265 -9.86 -17.63 3.18
CA TRP A 265 -10.38 -17.14 1.92
C TRP A 265 -9.24 -17.10 0.89
N GLN A 266 -9.38 -17.88 -0.18
CA GLN A 266 -8.41 -17.93 -1.26
C GLN A 266 -8.65 -16.80 -2.26
N LEU A 267 -7.66 -15.92 -2.42
CA LEU A 267 -7.65 -14.93 -3.49
C LEU A 267 -7.20 -15.55 -4.82
N PRO A 268 -7.60 -14.98 -5.97
CA PRO A 268 -7.09 -15.40 -7.27
C PRO A 268 -5.57 -15.22 -7.33
N TRP A 269 -4.85 -16.31 -7.61
CA TRP A 269 -3.40 -16.32 -7.80
C TRP A 269 -3.09 -16.83 -9.20
N VAL A 270 -2.24 -16.07 -9.91
CA VAL A 270 -1.67 -16.50 -11.18
C VAL A 270 -0.16 -16.64 -10.94
N PRO A 271 0.43 -17.83 -11.17
CA PRO A 271 1.87 -17.99 -11.02
C PRO A 271 2.59 -16.98 -11.91
N PRO A 272 3.67 -16.35 -11.43
CA PRO A 272 4.51 -15.53 -12.30
C PRO A 272 4.94 -16.38 -13.50
N PRO A 273 4.95 -15.81 -14.72
CA PRO A 273 5.41 -16.54 -15.89
C PRO A 273 6.83 -17.03 -15.61
N VAL A 274 7.07 -18.32 -15.86
CA VAL A 274 8.41 -18.88 -15.78
C VAL A 274 9.21 -18.19 -16.88
N GLU A 275 10.25 -17.44 -16.52
CA GLU A 275 11.22 -16.95 -17.50
C GLU A 275 11.96 -18.18 -18.04
N GLU A 276 11.47 -18.72 -19.15
CA GLU A 276 12.22 -19.71 -19.89
C GLU A 276 13.51 -19.02 -20.38
N PRO A 277 14.69 -19.63 -20.16
CA PRO A 277 15.91 -19.08 -20.71
C PRO A 277 15.73 -18.92 -22.23
N PRO A 278 16.18 -17.79 -22.82
CA PRO A 278 15.99 -17.55 -24.25
C PRO A 278 16.54 -18.75 -25.03
N SER A 279 15.76 -19.26 -25.98
CA SER A 279 16.15 -20.45 -26.74
C SER A 279 17.51 -20.23 -27.42
N GLU A 280 18.25 -21.30 -27.71
CA GLU A 280 19.52 -21.20 -28.44
C GLU A 280 19.36 -20.40 -29.75
N GLU A 281 18.18 -20.49 -30.38
CA GLU A 281 17.83 -19.74 -31.58
C GLU A 281 17.66 -18.23 -31.32
N GLU A 282 17.08 -17.82 -30.19
CA GLU A 282 16.98 -16.41 -29.80
C GLU A 282 18.33 -15.82 -29.40
N ILE A 283 19.17 -16.60 -28.69
CA ILE A 283 20.54 -16.22 -28.36
C ILE A 283 21.35 -16.04 -29.65
N ALA A 284 21.25 -16.98 -30.59
CA ALA A 284 21.90 -16.91 -31.90
C ALA A 284 21.39 -15.72 -32.72
N ARG A 285 20.08 -15.42 -32.67
CA ARG A 285 19.49 -14.26 -33.36
C ARG A 285 20.01 -12.93 -32.80
N LYS A 286 20.07 -12.80 -31.46
CA LYS A 286 20.64 -11.61 -30.80
C LYS A 286 22.15 -11.47 -31.09
N ALA A 287 22.88 -12.58 -31.10
CA ALA A 287 24.30 -12.61 -31.47
C ALA A 287 24.51 -12.18 -32.94
N ALA A 288 23.70 -12.71 -33.87
CA ALA A 288 23.76 -12.36 -35.29
C ALA A 288 23.38 -10.90 -35.55
N ILE A 289 22.43 -10.34 -34.79
CA ILE A 289 22.10 -8.90 -34.86
C ILE A 289 23.29 -8.06 -34.37
N ARG A 290 23.89 -8.42 -33.23
CA ARG A 290 25.06 -7.73 -32.68
C ARG A 290 26.27 -7.82 -33.63
N GLU A 291 26.45 -8.97 -34.28
CA GLU A 291 27.50 -9.18 -35.28
C GLU A 291 27.26 -8.34 -36.54
N LYS A 292 26.04 -8.31 -37.08
CA LYS A 292 25.67 -7.44 -38.22
C LYS A 292 25.85 -5.96 -37.88
N GLN A 293 25.50 -5.53 -36.66
CA GLN A 293 25.74 -4.16 -36.20
C GLN A 293 27.25 -3.87 -36.11
N GLY A 294 28.03 -4.81 -35.57
CA GLY A 294 29.49 -4.70 -35.53
C GLY A 294 30.15 -4.70 -36.91
N GLN A 295 29.56 -5.40 -37.89
CA GLN A 295 30.02 -5.41 -39.29
C GLN A 295 29.75 -4.07 -39.97
N ARG A 296 28.53 -3.51 -39.84
CA ARG A 296 28.20 -2.17 -40.34
C ARG A 296 29.11 -1.08 -39.75
N LEU A 297 29.44 -1.17 -38.47
CA LEU A 297 30.38 -0.24 -37.82
C LEU A 297 31.80 -0.36 -38.41
N ARG A 298 32.27 -1.57 -38.70
CA ARG A 298 33.57 -1.81 -39.35
C ARG A 298 33.60 -1.27 -40.78
N GLU A 299 32.57 -1.53 -41.57
CA GLU A 299 32.43 -1.01 -42.94
C GLU A 299 32.37 0.53 -42.95
N MET A 300 31.63 1.14 -42.01
CA MET A 300 31.56 2.60 -41.88
C MET A 300 32.92 3.21 -41.47
N ALA A 301 33.67 2.53 -40.59
CA ALA A 301 35.02 2.95 -40.20
C ALA A 301 36.01 2.82 -41.36
N GLU A 302 35.91 1.77 -42.17
CA GLU A 302 36.74 1.56 -43.36
C GLU A 302 36.41 2.57 -44.46
N ALA A 303 35.14 2.86 -44.71
CA ALA A 303 34.71 3.89 -45.65
C ALA A 303 35.18 5.30 -45.23
N LYS A 304 35.14 5.61 -43.93
CA LYS A 304 35.72 6.87 -43.41
C LYS A 304 37.24 6.91 -43.60
N ARG A 305 37.94 5.80 -43.35
CA ARG A 305 39.39 5.72 -43.55
C ARG A 305 39.75 5.90 -45.03
N SER A 306 39.05 5.25 -45.94
CA SER A 306 39.30 5.38 -47.39
C SER A 306 39.00 6.78 -47.92
N SER A 307 37.90 7.41 -47.47
CA SER A 307 37.61 8.82 -47.78
C SER A 307 38.73 9.74 -47.31
N LYS A 308 39.26 9.50 -46.10
CA LYS A 308 40.33 10.34 -45.55
C LYS A 308 41.67 10.15 -46.28
N ILE A 309 41.96 8.93 -46.71
CA ILE A 309 43.13 8.66 -47.57
C ILE A 309 43.00 9.44 -48.89
N ASN A 310 41.84 9.36 -49.56
CA ASN A 310 41.61 10.08 -50.82
C ASN A 310 41.73 11.61 -50.67
N GLU A 311 41.20 12.18 -49.59
CA GLU A 311 41.37 13.61 -49.28
C GLU A 311 42.85 13.99 -49.16
N LEU A 312 43.61 13.23 -48.38
CA LEU A 312 45.03 13.49 -48.15
C LEU A 312 45.87 13.29 -49.43
N GLU A 313 45.52 12.34 -50.31
CA GLU A 313 46.17 12.16 -51.62
C GLU A 313 45.90 13.32 -52.56
N ASN A 314 44.69 13.88 -52.55
CA ASN A 314 44.34 15.03 -53.37
C ASN A 314 45.03 16.31 -52.87
N GLU A 315 45.07 16.50 -51.55
CA GLU A 315 45.80 17.59 -50.90
C GLU A 315 47.30 17.51 -51.22
N LEU A 316 47.89 16.30 -51.15
CA LEU A 316 49.29 16.08 -51.49
C LEU A 316 49.57 16.44 -52.96
N ARG A 317 48.72 15.99 -53.90
CA ARG A 317 48.84 16.34 -55.33
C ARG A 317 48.76 17.85 -55.56
N GLY A 318 47.85 18.54 -54.86
CA GLY A 318 47.73 20.00 -54.93
C GLY A 318 48.99 20.72 -54.43
N LEU A 319 49.55 20.28 -53.30
CA LEU A 319 50.78 20.84 -52.74
C LEU A 319 52.00 20.58 -53.63
N GLU A 320 52.11 19.38 -54.23
CA GLU A 320 53.19 19.05 -55.16
C GLU A 320 53.10 19.88 -56.45
N PHE A 321 51.89 20.11 -56.96
CA PHE A 321 51.67 21.01 -58.10
C PHE A 321 52.09 22.45 -57.77
N LEU A 322 51.70 22.94 -56.58
CA LEU A 322 52.07 24.28 -56.11
C LEU A 322 53.59 24.45 -55.96
N LEU A 323 54.27 23.45 -55.39
CA LEU A 323 55.73 23.44 -55.25
C LEU A 323 56.45 23.42 -56.61
N ASN A 324 55.89 22.72 -57.60
CA ASN A 324 56.44 22.71 -58.95
C ASN A 324 56.32 24.09 -59.62
N GLN A 325 55.17 24.75 -59.48
CA GLN A 325 54.99 26.12 -59.98
C GLN A 325 55.91 27.12 -59.28
N LEU A 326 56.07 27.01 -57.96
CA LEU A 326 57.02 27.79 -57.17
C LEU A 326 58.49 27.58 -57.58
N GLY A 327 58.82 26.46 -58.24
CA GLY A 327 60.15 26.19 -58.79
C GLY A 327 60.56 27.17 -59.91
N HIS A 328 59.59 27.81 -60.56
CA HIS A 328 59.81 28.71 -61.69
C HIS A 328 59.65 30.20 -61.34
N VAL A 329 59.35 30.52 -60.08
CA VAL A 329 59.14 31.90 -59.60
C VAL A 329 60.38 32.40 -58.88
N GLN A 330 60.83 33.62 -59.20
CA GLN A 330 61.94 34.29 -58.51
C GLN A 330 61.59 34.56 -57.05
N GLU A 331 62.57 34.48 -56.14
CA GLU A 331 62.34 34.51 -54.69
C GLU A 331 61.70 35.82 -54.18
N SER A 332 61.89 36.93 -54.91
CA SER A 332 61.23 38.22 -54.65
C SER A 332 59.71 38.20 -54.87
N ASP A 333 59.22 37.32 -55.74
CA ASP A 333 57.84 37.31 -56.25
C ASP A 333 57.03 36.14 -55.65
N VAL A 334 57.65 35.30 -54.81
CA VAL A 334 56.99 34.15 -54.15
C VAL A 334 55.84 34.60 -53.25
N ARG A 335 55.98 35.74 -52.55
CA ARG A 335 54.92 36.26 -51.66
C ARG A 335 53.69 36.75 -52.42
N SER A 336 53.87 37.38 -53.58
CA SER A 336 52.74 37.81 -54.42
C SER A 336 52.08 36.62 -55.11
N PHE A 337 52.87 35.61 -55.55
CA PHE A 337 52.35 34.38 -56.15
C PHE A 337 51.49 33.55 -55.19
N LEU A 338 51.88 33.48 -53.91
CA LEU A 338 51.16 32.69 -52.90
C LEU A 338 49.96 33.40 -52.26
N ALA A 339 49.73 34.68 -52.54
CA ALA A 339 48.70 35.50 -51.91
C ALA A 339 47.28 34.90 -52.00
N GLU A 340 46.97 34.16 -53.07
CA GLU A 340 45.67 33.51 -53.30
C GLU A 340 45.57 32.07 -52.75
N THR A 341 46.68 31.49 -52.30
CA THR A 341 46.79 30.07 -51.91
C THR A 341 46.76 29.84 -50.40
N GLY A 342 46.85 30.91 -49.61
CA GLY A 342 46.85 30.87 -48.14
C GLY A 342 48.19 30.54 -47.49
N TYR A 343 49.26 30.33 -48.26
CA TYR A 343 50.62 30.10 -47.76
C TYR A 343 51.47 31.36 -47.84
N VAL A 344 52.39 31.56 -46.90
CA VAL A 344 53.19 32.80 -46.79
C VAL A 344 54.61 32.62 -47.31
N SER A 345 55.08 31.37 -47.40
CA SER A 345 56.43 31.05 -47.90
C SER A 345 56.52 29.65 -48.52
N ARG A 346 57.55 29.44 -49.35
CA ARG A 346 57.87 28.11 -49.90
C ARG A 346 58.13 27.04 -48.83
N GLN A 347 58.81 27.40 -47.74
CA GLN A 347 59.07 26.49 -46.61
C GLN A 347 57.78 26.05 -45.91
N GLU A 348 56.76 26.90 -45.87
CA GLU A 348 55.47 26.57 -45.27
C GLU A 348 54.71 25.53 -46.11
N VAL A 349 54.78 25.64 -47.44
CA VAL A 349 54.22 24.66 -48.38
C VAL A 349 54.95 23.32 -48.27
N GLU A 350 56.28 23.31 -48.15
CA GLU A 350 57.08 22.09 -47.96
C GLU A 350 56.80 21.42 -46.59
N SER A 351 56.57 22.22 -45.54
CA SER A 351 56.15 21.74 -44.22
C SER A 351 54.74 21.15 -44.24
N ALA A 352 53.80 21.81 -44.94
CA ALA A 352 52.44 21.30 -45.15
C ALA A 352 52.47 19.96 -45.90
N ARG A 353 53.25 19.85 -46.98
CA ARG A 353 53.46 18.60 -47.71
C ARG A 353 53.95 17.48 -46.80
N SER A 354 54.96 17.76 -45.97
CA SER A 354 55.54 16.77 -45.06
C SER A 354 54.52 16.27 -44.02
N LYS A 355 53.67 17.17 -43.49
CA LYS A 355 52.58 16.82 -42.56
C LYS A 355 51.49 15.97 -43.21
N VAL A 356 51.11 16.29 -44.45
CA VAL A 356 50.13 15.53 -45.23
C VAL A 356 50.67 14.14 -45.56
N VAL A 357 51.94 14.01 -45.97
CA VAL A 357 52.59 12.71 -46.21
C VAL A 357 52.61 11.85 -44.94
N GLN A 358 52.97 12.42 -43.79
CA GLN A 358 52.99 11.68 -42.53
C GLN A 358 51.58 11.21 -42.11
N SER A 359 50.58 12.07 -42.31
CA SER A 359 49.17 11.76 -42.04
C SER A 359 48.64 10.66 -42.98
N LEU A 360 49.03 10.70 -44.26
CA LEU A 360 48.68 9.71 -45.26
C LEU A 360 49.27 8.33 -44.92
N ARG A 361 50.56 8.28 -44.54
CA ARG A 361 51.23 7.04 -44.12
C ARG A 361 50.54 6.40 -42.90
N LYS A 362 50.17 7.22 -41.91
CA LYS A 362 49.42 6.78 -40.72
C LYS A 362 48.06 6.19 -41.07
N GLN A 363 47.34 6.78 -42.03
CA GLN A 363 46.03 6.30 -42.46
C GLN A 363 46.10 5.04 -43.34
N LYS A 364 47.14 4.91 -44.17
CA LYS A 364 47.41 3.71 -45.00
C LYS A 364 47.94 2.51 -44.22
N GLY A 365 48.28 2.70 -42.93
CA GLY A 365 48.76 1.61 -42.08
C GLY A 365 50.20 1.19 -42.38
N GLU A 366 50.96 2.00 -43.11
CA GLU A 366 52.39 1.80 -43.29
C GLU A 366 53.08 2.02 -41.94
N GLN A 367 53.73 0.96 -41.43
CA GLN A 367 54.59 1.07 -40.26
C GLN A 367 55.76 1.98 -40.60
N THR A 368 56.08 2.89 -39.69
CA THR A 368 57.25 3.76 -39.83
C THR A 368 58.50 2.93 -39.52
N GLU A 369 58.98 2.16 -40.50
CA GLU A 369 60.30 1.54 -40.44
C GLU A 369 61.37 2.64 -40.54
N ILE A 370 61.80 3.12 -39.38
CA ILE A 370 63.22 3.35 -39.16
C ILE A 370 63.64 2.25 -38.18
N GLU A 371 63.80 1.04 -38.71
CA GLU A 371 64.62 0.02 -38.06
C GLU A 371 66.04 0.15 -38.61
N LYS A 372 66.98 0.55 -37.76
CA LYS A 372 68.35 0.03 -37.85
C LYS A 372 68.39 -1.26 -37.02
N PRO A 373 69.16 -2.27 -37.47
CA PRO A 373 69.03 -3.64 -37.00
C PRO A 373 69.48 -3.80 -35.55
N ASP A 374 68.81 -4.72 -34.86
CA ASP A 374 69.13 -5.18 -33.51
C ASP A 374 70.61 -5.54 -33.35
N ALA A 375 71.29 -4.77 -32.50
CA ALA A 375 72.41 -5.24 -31.70
C ALA A 375 72.19 -4.74 -30.25
N ALA A 376 72.11 -5.70 -29.33
CA ALA A 376 71.98 -5.54 -27.88
C ALA A 376 70.65 -4.95 -27.36
N SER A 377 69.93 -5.77 -26.58
CA SER A 377 68.70 -5.46 -25.83
C SER A 377 68.89 -4.45 -24.68
N ASN A 378 69.79 -3.48 -24.80
CA ASN A 378 70.10 -2.45 -23.79
C ASN A 378 69.77 -1.01 -24.21
N GLU A 379 69.26 -0.76 -25.43
CA GLU A 379 69.11 0.62 -25.95
C GLU A 379 67.68 1.17 -26.00
N LYS A 380 66.68 0.58 -25.32
CA LYS A 380 65.28 1.08 -25.41
C LYS A 380 65.02 2.40 -24.64
N TYR A 381 65.94 2.82 -23.77
CA TYR A 381 65.80 4.00 -22.90
C TYR A 381 67.15 4.72 -22.67
N THR A 382 67.82 5.14 -23.75
CA THR A 382 69.19 5.67 -23.71
C THR A 382 69.37 6.96 -22.91
N LEU A 383 68.34 7.81 -22.82
CA LEU A 383 68.44 9.12 -22.17
C LEU A 383 68.07 9.12 -20.68
N ILE A 384 67.45 8.05 -20.19
CA ILE A 384 66.93 7.99 -18.81
C ILE A 384 68.04 8.03 -17.76
N ASN A 385 69.23 7.50 -18.08
CA ASN A 385 70.36 7.39 -17.16
C ASN A 385 71.40 8.54 -17.28
N ILE A 386 71.16 9.54 -18.13
CA ILE A 386 72.07 10.68 -18.34
C ILE A 386 71.58 11.87 -17.49
N PRO A 387 72.42 12.53 -16.67
CA PRO A 387 72.05 13.70 -15.87
C PRO A 387 71.50 14.87 -16.72
N ASP A 388 70.51 15.60 -16.19
CA ASP A 388 69.76 16.64 -16.92
C ASP A 388 70.62 17.82 -17.38
N ASP A 389 71.68 18.10 -16.63
CA ASP A 389 72.73 19.10 -16.85
C ASP A 389 73.66 18.78 -18.03
N MET A 390 73.59 17.56 -18.55
CA MET A 390 74.40 17.07 -19.68
C MET A 390 73.56 16.88 -20.96
N LEU A 391 72.31 17.35 -20.97
CA LEU A 391 71.35 17.14 -22.06
C LEU A 391 70.91 18.48 -22.67
N THR A 392 70.80 18.53 -23.99
CA THR A 392 70.24 19.70 -24.69
C THR A 392 68.72 19.81 -24.44
N ALA A 393 68.13 20.99 -24.65
CA ALA A 393 66.70 21.22 -24.43
C ALA A 393 65.79 20.23 -25.20
N GLU A 394 66.20 19.81 -26.40
CA GLU A 394 65.50 18.80 -27.19
C GLU A 394 65.67 17.38 -26.62
N GLN A 395 66.86 17.05 -26.11
CA GLN A 395 67.12 15.76 -25.46
C GLN A 395 66.41 15.61 -24.11
N LEU A 396 66.19 16.71 -23.39
CA LEU A 396 65.37 16.73 -22.17
C LEU A 396 63.89 16.43 -22.45
N VAL A 397 63.36 16.87 -23.60
CA VAL A 397 61.98 16.57 -24.02
C VAL A 397 61.84 15.09 -24.39
N GLU A 398 62.81 14.53 -25.11
CA GLU A 398 62.82 13.12 -25.47
C GLU A 398 63.04 12.21 -24.24
N LYS A 399 63.87 12.64 -23.28
CA LYS A 399 64.03 11.95 -21.98
C LYS A 399 62.71 11.87 -21.20
N ARG A 400 61.91 12.95 -21.15
CA ARG A 400 60.58 12.95 -20.51
C ARG A 400 59.61 11.99 -21.20
N LYS A 401 59.67 11.91 -22.53
CA LYS A 401 58.84 10.99 -23.33
C LYS A 401 59.21 9.52 -23.10
N GLN A 402 60.51 9.22 -23.05
CA GLN A 402 61.04 7.89 -22.70
C GLN A 402 60.64 7.48 -21.27
N LEU A 403 60.75 8.41 -20.30
CA LEU A 403 60.30 8.21 -18.92
C LEU A 403 58.80 7.90 -18.82
N SER A 404 57.96 8.60 -19.58
CA SER A 404 56.51 8.38 -19.59
C SER A 404 56.12 7.00 -20.14
N ILE A 405 56.71 6.59 -21.26
CA ILE A 405 56.46 5.27 -21.87
C ILE A 405 56.96 4.14 -20.97
N LYS A 406 58.13 4.32 -20.35
CA LYS A 406 58.67 3.38 -19.36
C LYS A 406 57.75 3.26 -18.13
N SER A 407 57.29 4.39 -17.59
CA SER A 407 56.39 4.44 -16.44
C SER A 407 55.07 3.69 -16.68
N MET A 408 54.47 3.84 -17.87
CA MET A 408 53.24 3.13 -18.24
C MET A 408 53.43 1.62 -18.40
N SER A 409 54.56 1.18 -18.98
CA SER A 409 54.90 -0.24 -19.10
C SER A 409 55.20 -0.88 -17.74
N ASP A 410 56.02 -0.21 -16.94
CA ASP A 410 56.40 -0.66 -15.60
C ASP A 410 55.20 -0.70 -14.66
N GLY A 411 54.26 0.26 -14.77
CA GLY A 411 53.02 0.29 -14.00
C GLY A 411 52.10 -0.90 -14.30
N ARG A 412 51.96 -1.30 -15.58
CA ARG A 412 51.20 -2.50 -15.97
C ARG A 412 51.86 -3.80 -15.49
N GLN A 413 53.19 -3.87 -15.54
CA GLN A 413 53.93 -5.03 -15.02
C GLN A 413 53.83 -5.13 -13.50
N ARG A 414 54.00 -4.03 -12.75
CA ARG A 414 53.84 -4.01 -11.29
C ARG A 414 52.45 -4.43 -10.84
N LEU A 415 51.39 -4.05 -11.55
CA LEU A 415 50.03 -4.46 -11.22
C LEU A 415 49.76 -5.95 -11.46
N LYS A 416 50.31 -6.52 -12.53
CA LYS A 416 50.27 -7.97 -12.77
C LYS A 416 51.09 -8.73 -11.72
N GLN A 417 52.27 -8.20 -11.39
CA GLN A 417 53.17 -8.82 -10.41
C GLN A 417 52.58 -8.76 -9.00
N LYS A 418 51.98 -7.64 -8.60
CA LYS A 418 51.28 -7.51 -7.32
C LYS A 418 50.09 -8.46 -7.19
N ARG A 419 49.28 -8.62 -8.26
CA ARG A 419 48.18 -9.61 -8.25
C ARG A 419 48.70 -11.04 -8.13
N TYR A 420 49.79 -11.36 -8.82
CA TYR A 420 50.41 -12.68 -8.74
C TYR A 420 51.03 -12.93 -7.35
N GLU A 421 51.66 -11.92 -6.75
CA GLU A 421 52.20 -12.00 -5.37
C GLU A 421 51.09 -12.15 -4.33
N GLU A 422 49.99 -11.39 -4.44
CA GLU A 422 48.81 -11.52 -3.55
C GLU A 422 48.15 -12.91 -3.67
N GLU A 423 48.14 -13.49 -4.87
CA GLU A 423 47.61 -14.83 -5.12
C GLU A 423 48.53 -15.90 -4.54
N LEU A 424 49.85 -15.78 -4.73
CA LEU A 424 50.86 -16.67 -4.16
C LEU A 424 50.90 -16.58 -2.62
N GLU A 425 50.71 -15.40 -2.05
CA GLU A 425 50.66 -15.20 -0.59
C GLU A 425 49.39 -15.83 0.02
N ARG A 426 48.27 -15.79 -0.72
CA ARG A 426 47.02 -16.45 -0.32
C ARG A 426 47.17 -17.97 -0.34
N GLU A 427 47.79 -18.53 -1.38
CA GLU A 427 48.09 -19.97 -1.45
C GLU A 427 49.04 -20.41 -0.34
N ARG A 428 50.11 -19.65 -0.07
CA ARG A 428 51.02 -19.93 1.05
C ARG A 428 50.31 -19.92 2.39
N LYS A 429 49.43 -18.95 2.65
CA LYS A 429 48.65 -18.88 3.90
C LYS A 429 47.72 -20.09 4.06
N GLN A 430 47.09 -20.54 2.97
CA GLN A 430 46.25 -21.74 2.98
C GLN A 430 47.07 -23.02 3.28
N GLN A 431 48.25 -23.17 2.67
CA GLN A 431 49.13 -24.30 2.92
C GLN A 431 49.61 -24.35 4.39
N LEU A 432 50.04 -23.21 4.94
CA LEU A 432 50.49 -23.09 6.34
C LEU A 432 49.35 -23.29 7.35
N GLU A 433 48.12 -23.01 6.95
CA GLU A 433 46.93 -23.29 7.76
C GLU A 433 46.56 -24.78 7.72
N GLU A 434 46.70 -25.42 6.55
CA GLU A 434 46.46 -26.86 6.38
C GLU A 434 47.51 -27.72 7.08
N GLU A 435 48.77 -27.28 7.09
CA GLU A 435 49.87 -27.92 7.83
C GLU A 435 49.63 -27.84 9.35
N ARG A 436 49.23 -26.67 9.88
CA ARG A 436 48.84 -26.52 11.30
C ARG A 436 47.66 -27.38 11.70
N ARG A 437 46.69 -27.60 10.79
CA ARG A 437 45.56 -28.52 11.01
C ARG A 437 46.06 -29.97 11.12
N LEU A 438 47.02 -30.37 10.30
CA LEU A 438 47.56 -31.74 10.28
C LEU A 438 48.46 -32.04 11.49
N GLU A 439 49.25 -31.06 11.94
CA GLU A 439 50.17 -31.22 13.08
C GLU A 439 49.44 -31.39 14.42
N ASN A 440 48.40 -30.60 14.69
CA ASN A 440 47.62 -30.72 15.93
C ASN A 440 46.14 -30.30 15.71
N PRO A 441 45.29 -31.27 15.33
CA PRO A 441 43.89 -31.00 15.01
C PRO A 441 43.08 -30.41 16.17
N GLU A 442 43.34 -30.84 17.42
CA GLU A 442 42.60 -30.36 18.59
C GLU A 442 42.93 -28.90 18.91
N LEU A 443 44.22 -28.54 18.89
CA LEU A 443 44.67 -27.17 19.11
C LEU A 443 44.18 -26.22 18.00
N TYR A 444 44.18 -26.66 16.74
CA TYR A 444 43.67 -25.88 15.61
C TYR A 444 42.16 -25.60 15.73
N LEU A 445 41.39 -26.59 16.17
CA LEU A 445 39.95 -26.45 16.38
C LEU A 445 39.62 -25.51 17.55
N GLU A 446 40.40 -25.57 18.63
CA GLU A 446 40.30 -24.63 19.76
C GLU A 446 40.62 -23.19 19.33
N GLN A 447 41.67 -23.00 18.53
CA GLN A 447 42.03 -21.68 17.98
C GLN A 447 40.97 -21.13 17.02
N LEU A 448 40.35 -21.98 16.20
CA LEU A 448 39.23 -21.59 15.33
C LEU A 448 38.00 -21.14 16.15
N ARG A 449 37.65 -21.87 17.22
CA ARG A 449 36.56 -21.49 18.12
C ARG A 449 36.84 -20.16 18.84
N ALA A 450 38.08 -19.94 19.29
CA ALA A 450 38.49 -18.68 19.90
C ALA A 450 38.37 -17.51 18.92
N LYS A 451 38.87 -17.67 17.68
CA LYS A 451 38.72 -16.66 16.62
C LYS A 451 37.27 -16.37 16.28
N TYR A 452 36.41 -17.40 16.17
CA TYR A 452 34.98 -17.22 15.93
C TYR A 452 34.32 -16.38 17.03
N LYS A 453 34.65 -16.67 18.30
CA LYS A 453 34.14 -15.94 19.46
C LYS A 453 34.57 -14.47 19.44
N ASP A 454 35.86 -14.21 19.22
CA ASP A 454 36.40 -12.85 19.20
C ASP A 454 35.80 -12.01 18.06
N LEU A 455 35.69 -12.57 16.84
CA LEU A 455 35.06 -11.91 15.70
C LEU A 455 33.57 -11.66 15.94
N SER A 456 32.84 -12.64 16.48
CA SER A 456 31.42 -12.50 16.82
C SER A 456 31.20 -11.39 17.85
N GLU A 457 32.02 -11.32 18.90
CA GLU A 457 31.93 -10.28 19.94
C GLU A 457 32.27 -8.89 19.38
N LYS A 458 33.26 -8.80 18.49
CA LYS A 458 33.67 -7.56 17.81
C LYS A 458 32.54 -7.01 16.92
N ILE A 459 31.87 -7.89 16.16
CA ILE A 459 30.71 -7.53 15.33
C ILE A 459 29.54 -7.08 16.20
N ASP A 460 29.24 -7.81 17.28
CA ASP A 460 28.17 -7.45 18.23
C ASP A 460 28.43 -6.08 18.90
N GLN A 461 29.67 -5.79 19.29
CA GLN A 461 30.06 -4.48 19.83
C GLN A 461 29.87 -3.35 18.80
N ARG A 462 30.26 -3.58 17.55
CA ARG A 462 30.10 -2.61 16.46
C ARG A 462 28.61 -2.35 16.16
N LYS A 463 27.77 -3.39 16.15
CA LYS A 463 26.30 -3.27 16.02
C LYS A 463 25.70 -2.44 17.17
N ARG A 464 26.11 -2.70 18.42
CA ARG A 464 25.64 -1.94 19.61
C ARG A 464 26.03 -0.45 19.56
N LEU A 465 27.23 -0.14 19.06
CA LEU A 465 27.67 1.24 18.88
C LEU A 465 26.86 1.97 17.79
N LYS A 466 26.46 1.27 16.72
CA LYS A 466 25.58 1.83 15.68
C LYS A 466 24.16 2.10 16.20
N THR A 467 23.58 1.20 17.00
CA THR A 467 22.21 1.37 17.53
C THR A 467 22.08 2.49 18.56
N ASN A 468 23.12 2.76 19.36
CA ASN A 468 23.09 3.85 20.35
C ASN A 468 23.32 5.26 19.75
N GLY A 469 23.88 5.35 18.54
CA GLY A 469 24.13 6.63 17.86
C GLY A 469 22.94 7.18 17.06
N GLY A 470 21.89 6.38 16.84
CA GLY A 470 20.76 6.72 15.96
C GLY A 470 19.49 7.24 16.64
N SER A 471 19.47 7.35 17.98
CA SER A 471 18.26 7.72 18.72
C SER A 471 18.35 9.12 19.34
N SER A 472 18.37 10.17 18.51
CA SER A 472 17.96 11.52 18.93
C SER A 472 17.72 12.44 17.73
N THR A 473 16.58 12.30 17.05
CA THR A 473 15.93 13.42 16.34
C THR A 473 14.48 13.06 15.99
N ASN A 474 13.53 13.47 16.85
CA ASN A 474 12.24 14.05 16.46
C ASN A 474 11.46 14.51 17.70
N GLY A 475 11.38 15.83 17.91
CA GLY A 475 10.58 16.45 18.97
C GLY A 475 10.90 17.93 19.25
N ASN A 476 10.19 18.82 18.56
CA ASN A 476 9.95 20.27 18.74
C ASN A 476 10.44 21.02 20.01
N GLY A 477 10.94 22.26 19.82
CA GLY A 477 10.65 23.40 20.71
C GLY A 477 11.80 24.13 21.44
N ASN A 478 12.34 25.19 20.80
CA ASN A 478 12.76 26.48 21.37
C ASN A 478 13.71 26.55 22.59
N SER A 479 15.00 26.83 22.38
CA SER A 479 15.72 27.94 23.07
C SER A 479 17.11 28.18 22.44
N LEU A 480 17.43 29.45 22.23
CA LEU A 480 18.73 29.96 21.78
C LEU A 480 19.82 29.76 22.85
N THR A 481 21.01 29.35 22.44
CA THR A 481 22.29 30.11 22.50
C THR A 481 23.49 29.17 22.48
N GLY A 482 24.44 29.40 21.57
CA GLY A 482 25.80 28.87 21.70
C GLY A 482 26.43 28.26 20.43
N SER A 483 27.04 29.13 19.64
CA SER A 483 28.19 28.85 18.76
C SER A 483 27.91 28.34 17.34
N VAL A 484 28.42 29.12 16.41
CA VAL A 484 28.45 28.95 14.95
C VAL A 484 29.42 27.84 14.57
N GLY A 485 29.02 26.94 13.66
CA GLY A 485 29.94 25.97 13.06
C GLY A 485 29.25 24.97 12.13
N ARG A 486 29.10 25.34 10.85
CA ARG A 486 28.71 24.47 9.73
C ARG A 486 29.53 23.17 9.70
N GLY A 487 28.85 22.04 9.48
CA GLY A 487 29.49 20.81 9.02
C GLY A 487 28.71 19.56 9.43
N GLU A 488 27.84 19.09 8.54
CA GLU A 488 27.40 17.69 8.55
C GLU A 488 28.63 16.78 8.71
N ARG A 489 28.55 15.80 9.62
CA ARG A 489 29.66 14.87 9.84
C ARG A 489 29.77 13.94 8.63
N LEU A 490 30.59 14.32 7.68
CA LEU A 490 30.96 13.55 6.50
C LEU A 490 31.52 12.18 6.89
N SER A 491 31.15 11.13 6.15
CA SER A 491 31.68 9.77 6.32
C SER A 491 33.21 9.74 6.11
N ALA A 492 33.90 8.69 6.55
CA ALA A 492 35.35 8.55 6.35
C ALA A 492 35.73 8.66 4.87
N ALA A 493 34.95 8.03 3.98
CA ALA A 493 35.12 8.12 2.53
C ALA A 493 34.88 9.56 2.01
N GLN A 494 33.88 10.26 2.54
CA GLN A 494 33.61 11.65 2.16
C GLN A 494 34.69 12.63 2.69
N ARG A 495 35.28 12.36 3.86
CA ARG A 495 36.43 13.10 4.41
C ARG A 495 37.69 12.86 3.60
N GLU A 496 37.96 11.61 3.22
CA GLU A 496 39.11 11.27 2.40
C GLU A 496 38.96 11.87 1.00
N ARG A 497 37.74 11.85 0.43
CA ARG A 497 37.40 12.55 -0.82
C ARG A 497 37.62 14.06 -0.71
N MET A 498 37.14 14.69 0.38
CA MET A 498 37.36 16.13 0.58
C MET A 498 38.84 16.46 0.81
N ARG A 499 39.56 15.60 1.53
CA ARG A 499 41.01 15.74 1.73
C ARG A 499 41.76 15.60 0.41
N LEU A 500 41.40 14.64 -0.43
CA LEU A 500 41.98 14.43 -1.76
C LEU A 500 41.66 15.58 -2.72
N LEU A 501 40.42 16.07 -2.72
CA LEU A 501 40.01 17.28 -3.46
C LEU A 501 40.78 18.52 -2.99
N THR A 502 40.95 18.67 -1.68
CA THR A 502 41.69 19.81 -1.09
C THR A 502 43.18 19.71 -1.39
N THR A 503 43.76 18.50 -1.36
CA THR A 503 45.18 18.27 -1.67
C THR A 503 45.44 18.48 -3.16
N ALA A 504 44.54 18.01 -4.04
CA ALA A 504 44.61 18.27 -5.47
C ALA A 504 44.45 19.76 -5.81
N ALA A 505 43.63 20.50 -5.04
CA ALA A 505 43.39 21.93 -5.24
C ALA A 505 44.48 22.86 -4.67
N PHE A 506 45.19 22.45 -3.60
CA PHE A 506 46.15 23.33 -2.91
C PHE A 506 47.61 23.18 -3.31
N ASP A 507 48.01 22.08 -3.95
CA ASP A 507 49.44 21.79 -4.10
C ASP A 507 50.12 22.49 -5.30
N ARG A 508 49.43 23.38 -6.04
CA ARG A 508 50.04 24.11 -7.17
C ARG A 508 49.56 25.55 -7.27
N GLY A 509 50.31 26.44 -6.64
CA GLY A 509 50.05 27.88 -6.63
C GLY A 509 49.90 28.51 -8.02
N LYS A 510 49.14 29.62 -8.03
CA LYS A 510 48.71 30.47 -9.16
C LYS A 510 47.60 29.91 -10.06
N GLY A 511 46.38 29.83 -9.51
CA GLY A 511 45.13 30.27 -10.15
C GLY A 511 44.69 29.71 -11.52
N GLU A 512 45.45 28.82 -12.16
CA GLU A 512 45.09 28.15 -13.41
C GLU A 512 44.69 26.71 -13.11
N ASP A 513 43.44 26.38 -13.42
CA ASP A 513 42.90 25.03 -13.33
C ASP A 513 43.59 24.12 -14.35
N THR A 514 44.49 23.28 -13.87
CA THR A 514 45.26 22.31 -14.67
C THR A 514 44.86 20.86 -14.35
N PHE A 515 43.72 20.66 -13.68
CA PHE A 515 43.23 19.34 -13.31
C PHE A 515 42.87 18.53 -14.57
N GLY A 516 43.52 17.38 -14.76
CA GLY A 516 43.39 16.54 -15.96
C GLY A 516 44.59 16.59 -16.91
N ALA A 517 45.61 17.41 -16.63
CA ALA A 517 46.84 17.50 -17.42
C ALA A 517 47.89 16.41 -17.09
N LYS A 518 47.74 15.69 -15.97
CA LYS A 518 48.56 14.52 -15.60
C LYS A 518 47.69 13.27 -15.47
N ASP A 519 48.24 12.11 -15.83
CA ASP A 519 47.55 10.80 -15.77
C ASP A 519 47.12 10.39 -14.34
N GLU A 520 47.70 10.99 -13.31
CA GLU A 520 47.35 10.79 -11.89
C GLU A 520 45.95 11.36 -11.55
N ASP A 521 45.53 12.43 -12.23
CA ASP A 521 44.23 13.07 -12.01
C ASP A 521 43.07 12.18 -12.49
N TRP A 522 43.33 11.35 -13.52
CA TRP A 522 42.38 10.36 -14.04
C TRP A 522 42.23 9.15 -13.12
N GLN A 523 43.28 8.81 -12.34
CA GLN A 523 43.20 7.77 -11.31
C GLN A 523 42.35 8.23 -10.13
N LEU A 524 42.40 9.52 -9.77
CA LEU A 524 41.50 10.15 -8.80
C LEU A 524 40.04 10.08 -9.25
N TYR A 525 39.75 10.31 -10.54
CA TYR A 525 38.39 10.13 -11.08
C TYR A 525 37.88 8.70 -10.94
N LYS A 526 38.74 7.71 -11.18
CA LYS A 526 38.38 6.28 -11.10
C LYS A 526 38.21 5.78 -9.67
N LEU A 527 38.91 6.40 -8.71
CA LEU A 527 38.72 6.17 -7.28
C LEU A 527 37.43 6.84 -6.78
N MET A 528 37.11 8.04 -7.27
CA MET A 528 35.89 8.77 -6.92
C MET A 528 34.61 8.24 -7.60
N SER A 529 34.72 7.57 -8.75
CA SER A 529 33.55 7.05 -9.49
C SER A 529 33.11 5.67 -9.03
N LYS A 530 33.87 5.01 -8.14
CA LYS A 530 33.61 3.64 -7.71
C LYS A 530 32.57 3.55 -6.57
N ASP A 531 32.30 4.68 -5.90
CA ASP A 531 31.40 4.78 -4.75
C ASP A 531 30.11 5.57 -5.09
N ASN A 532 29.77 5.72 -6.38
CA ASN A 532 28.49 6.29 -6.82
C ASN A 532 27.39 5.22 -6.99
N ASP A 533 27.72 3.95 -6.76
CA ASP A 533 26.73 2.91 -6.48
C ASP A 533 26.42 3.01 -4.97
N ASP A 534 25.15 3.26 -4.62
CA ASP A 534 24.61 3.29 -3.24
C ASP A 534 24.64 1.89 -2.58
N ASP A 535 25.76 1.16 -2.73
CA ASP A 535 26.04 -0.03 -1.96
C ASP A 535 27.00 0.37 -0.83
N ASP A 536 26.41 0.73 0.32
CA ASP A 536 27.07 0.76 1.64
C ASP A 536 27.46 -0.68 2.10
N ASP A 537 27.70 -1.57 1.15
CA ASP A 537 28.02 -2.99 1.28
C ASP A 537 29.41 -3.25 0.66
N GLU A 538 30.41 -2.45 1.02
CA GLU A 538 31.75 -3.04 1.06
C GLU A 538 31.69 -4.14 2.14
N PRO A 539 31.86 -5.42 1.79
CA PRO A 539 31.62 -6.50 2.72
C PRO A 539 32.58 -6.33 3.89
N ASP A 540 32.04 -6.02 5.07
CA ASP A 540 32.81 -5.87 6.31
C ASP A 540 33.75 -7.07 6.41
N GLU A 541 35.06 -6.85 6.31
CA GLU A 541 36.06 -7.92 6.26
C GLU A 541 35.88 -8.88 7.45
N ASP A 542 35.46 -8.34 8.60
CA ASP A 542 35.12 -9.09 9.80
C ASP A 542 33.91 -10.04 9.58
N ASN A 543 32.87 -9.63 8.83
CA ASN A 543 31.71 -10.48 8.51
C ASN A 543 32.05 -11.60 7.52
N THR A 544 32.86 -11.30 6.50
CA THR A 544 33.30 -12.32 5.52
C THR A 544 34.26 -13.31 6.15
N GLU A 545 35.13 -12.87 7.06
CA GLU A 545 35.99 -13.74 7.85
C GLU A 545 35.18 -14.61 8.84
N LEU A 546 34.18 -14.05 9.53
CA LEU A 546 33.28 -14.81 10.42
C LEU A 546 32.52 -15.90 9.64
N ALA A 547 32.02 -15.59 8.45
CA ALA A 547 31.32 -16.56 7.59
C ALA A 547 32.26 -17.69 7.14
N ARG A 548 33.50 -17.35 6.75
CA ARG A 548 34.53 -18.35 6.38
C ARG A 548 34.87 -19.27 7.56
N ILE A 549 35.10 -18.71 8.74
CA ILE A 549 35.42 -19.47 9.97
C ILE A 549 34.23 -20.33 10.40
N SER A 550 33.00 -19.82 10.30
CA SER A 550 31.78 -20.57 10.63
C SER A 550 31.60 -21.77 9.71
N SER A 551 31.75 -21.59 8.39
CA SER A 551 31.68 -22.71 7.42
C SER A 551 32.76 -23.75 7.73
N ARG A 552 33.97 -23.30 8.07
CA ARG A 552 35.08 -24.20 8.37
C ARG A 552 34.89 -24.96 9.70
N LEU A 553 34.29 -24.32 10.71
CA LEU A 553 33.93 -24.98 11.97
C LEU A 553 32.82 -26.03 11.78
N GLN A 554 31.84 -25.77 10.91
CA GLN A 554 30.79 -26.75 10.57
C GLN A 554 31.34 -27.98 9.83
N ASP A 555 32.34 -27.79 8.95
CA ASP A 555 33.00 -28.90 8.25
C ASP A 555 33.79 -29.80 9.20
N LEU A 556 34.42 -29.21 10.23
CA LEU A 556 35.34 -29.90 11.15
C LEU A 556 34.64 -30.44 12.40
N ASP A 557 33.54 -29.80 12.83
CA ASP A 557 32.76 -30.17 14.00
C ASP A 557 31.26 -30.15 13.66
N PRO A 558 30.66 -31.33 13.38
CA PRO A 558 29.22 -31.44 13.10
C PRO A 558 28.31 -31.02 14.27
N THR A 559 28.86 -30.86 15.49
CA THR A 559 28.11 -30.40 16.67
C THR A 559 28.16 -28.88 16.85
N PHE A 560 28.98 -28.18 16.06
CA PHE A 560 29.04 -26.72 16.08
C PHE A 560 27.78 -26.12 15.45
N VAL A 561 27.00 -25.44 16.29
CA VAL A 561 25.85 -24.64 15.86
C VAL A 561 26.27 -23.18 15.91
N PRO A 562 26.35 -22.46 14.78
CA PRO A 562 26.57 -21.02 14.79
C PRO A 562 25.52 -20.35 15.68
N LYS A 563 25.91 -19.29 16.37
CA LYS A 563 25.00 -18.56 17.26
C LYS A 563 23.86 -17.96 16.41
N VAL A 564 22.73 -18.67 16.32
CA VAL A 564 21.50 -18.17 15.68
C VAL A 564 21.00 -17.03 16.55
N GLU A 565 20.79 -15.86 15.96
CA GLU A 565 20.34 -14.65 16.64
C GLU A 565 19.05 -14.91 17.45
N SER A 566 19.18 -15.11 18.77
CA SER A 566 18.06 -15.13 19.71
C SER A 566 17.73 -13.72 20.21
N SER A 567 17.67 -12.76 19.29
CA SER A 567 17.24 -11.41 19.55
C SER A 567 16.27 -11.02 18.46
N SER A 568 15.04 -10.69 18.87
CA SER A 568 14.09 -9.86 18.13
C SER A 568 14.79 -9.05 17.05
N GLN A 569 14.71 -9.51 15.80
CA GLN A 569 15.09 -8.69 14.67
C GLN A 569 14.29 -7.38 14.83
N PRO A 570 14.92 -6.20 14.81
CA PRO A 570 14.17 -5.05 14.31
C PRO A 570 13.75 -5.49 12.92
N ALA A 571 12.44 -5.60 12.68
CA ALA A 571 11.89 -6.07 11.42
C ALA A 571 12.71 -5.44 10.28
N GLU A 572 13.54 -6.26 9.63
CA GLU A 572 14.22 -5.84 8.41
C GLU A 572 13.11 -5.30 7.51
N ALA A 573 13.28 -4.09 6.95
CA ALA A 573 12.28 -3.55 6.03
C ALA A 573 11.97 -4.67 5.02
N PRO A 574 10.69 -5.07 4.85
CA PRO A 574 10.37 -6.32 4.19
C PRO A 574 11.06 -6.36 2.84
N ARG A 575 12.09 -7.22 2.72
CA ARG A 575 12.74 -7.47 1.44
C ARG A 575 11.64 -7.90 0.49
N ILE A 576 11.47 -7.17 -0.62
CA ILE A 576 10.39 -7.41 -1.58
C ILE A 576 10.67 -8.77 -2.23
N ARG A 577 10.11 -9.84 -1.65
CA ARG A 577 10.09 -11.17 -2.25
C ARG A 577 8.87 -11.31 -3.15
N PRO A 578 8.96 -12.05 -4.26
CA PRO A 578 7.79 -12.40 -5.05
C PRO A 578 6.75 -13.10 -4.16
N LEU A 579 5.48 -12.68 -4.29
CA LEU A 579 4.39 -13.30 -3.56
C LEU A 579 4.15 -14.73 -4.09
N THR A 580 4.06 -15.66 -3.15
CA THR A 580 3.79 -17.08 -3.38
C THR A 580 2.29 -17.36 -3.38
N LYS A 581 1.88 -18.58 -3.74
CA LYS A 581 0.46 -18.98 -3.72
C LYS A 581 -0.13 -18.86 -2.31
N GLU A 582 0.68 -19.18 -1.30
CA GLU A 582 0.35 -19.12 0.12
C GLU A 582 0.07 -17.68 0.56
N ASP A 583 0.77 -16.69 -0.01
CA ASP A 583 0.53 -15.28 0.32
C ASP A 583 -0.85 -14.79 -0.16
N PHE A 584 -1.52 -15.51 -1.07
CA PHE A 584 -2.89 -15.22 -1.52
C PHE A 584 -3.96 -15.95 -0.68
N GLN A 585 -3.56 -16.65 0.38
CA GLN A 585 -4.48 -17.26 1.34
C GLN A 585 -4.71 -16.32 2.52
N ILE A 586 -5.91 -15.75 2.58
CA ILE A 586 -6.32 -14.85 3.65
C ILE A 586 -6.88 -15.70 4.79
N VAL A 587 -6.08 -15.91 5.83
CA VAL A 587 -6.41 -16.71 7.00
C VAL A 587 -6.90 -15.79 8.13
N PHE A 588 -8.05 -16.09 8.70
CA PHE A 588 -8.63 -15.34 9.81
C PHE A 588 -9.25 -16.29 10.84
N GLY A 589 -8.89 -16.07 12.09
CA GLY A 589 -9.25 -16.91 13.23
C GLY A 589 -9.70 -16.03 14.38
N VAL A 590 -8.75 -15.33 15.01
CA VAL A 590 -9.02 -14.38 16.10
C VAL A 590 -9.99 -13.27 15.68
N GLU A 591 -9.86 -12.79 14.44
CA GLU A 591 -10.68 -11.74 13.87
C GLU A 591 -12.17 -12.13 13.84
N ARG A 592 -12.49 -13.43 13.72
CA ARG A 592 -13.87 -13.92 13.63
C ARG A 592 -14.74 -13.59 14.85
N PHE A 593 -14.14 -13.58 16.04
CA PHE A 593 -14.84 -13.24 17.28
C PHE A 593 -14.41 -11.89 17.86
N ARG A 594 -13.20 -11.43 17.54
CA ARG A 594 -12.72 -10.11 17.96
C ARG A 594 -13.48 -8.95 17.31
N CYS A 595 -13.88 -9.10 16.04
CA CYS A 595 -14.62 -8.04 15.35
C CYS A 595 -16.00 -7.78 15.95
N PRO A 596 -16.88 -8.78 16.11
CA PRO A 596 -18.21 -8.57 16.71
C PRO A 596 -18.17 -8.26 18.21
N GLU A 597 -17.05 -8.52 18.89
CA GLU A 597 -16.86 -8.19 20.31
C GLU A 597 -17.04 -6.71 20.61
N ILE A 598 -16.82 -5.82 19.63
CA ILE A 598 -17.01 -4.37 19.81
C ILE A 598 -18.47 -3.98 20.10
N LEU A 599 -19.44 -4.87 19.82
CA LEU A 599 -20.83 -4.69 20.26
C LEU A 599 -20.96 -4.71 21.80
N PHE A 600 -20.02 -5.37 22.48
CA PHE A 600 -19.94 -5.49 23.94
C PHE A 600 -18.80 -4.68 24.55
N SER A 601 -17.73 -4.45 23.78
CA SER A 601 -16.59 -3.59 24.16
C SER A 601 -16.34 -2.48 23.13
N PRO A 602 -17.20 -1.44 23.04
CA PRO A 602 -17.05 -0.32 22.10
C PRO A 602 -15.71 0.42 22.19
N ASN A 603 -15.12 0.45 23.39
CA ASN A 603 -13.86 1.13 23.67
C ASN A 603 -12.66 0.60 22.86
N TRP A 604 -12.73 -0.61 22.31
CA TRP A 604 -11.66 -1.19 21.49
C TRP A 604 -11.44 -0.47 20.17
N ILE A 605 -12.45 0.27 19.70
CA ILE A 605 -12.33 1.15 18.54
C ILE A 605 -12.38 2.63 18.92
N GLY A 606 -12.17 2.95 20.20
CA GLY A 606 -12.14 4.31 20.72
C GLY A 606 -13.52 4.93 20.97
N VAL A 607 -14.59 4.13 20.98
CA VAL A 607 -15.94 4.63 21.34
C VAL A 607 -16.16 4.46 22.84
N ASP A 608 -16.19 5.58 23.56
CA ASP A 608 -16.39 5.62 25.02
C ASP A 608 -17.89 5.53 25.37
N GLN A 609 -18.49 4.36 25.10
CA GLN A 609 -19.89 4.05 25.38
C GLN A 609 -20.02 2.60 25.89
N VAL A 610 -21.15 2.30 26.52
CA VAL A 610 -21.43 0.97 27.09
C VAL A 610 -21.75 -0.07 26.01
N GLY A 611 -21.40 -1.33 26.31
CA GLY A 611 -21.72 -2.49 25.49
C GLY A 611 -23.20 -2.90 25.57
N LEU A 612 -23.62 -3.75 24.63
CA LEU A 612 -25.02 -4.18 24.48
C LEU A 612 -25.61 -4.83 25.73
N ASP A 613 -24.85 -5.67 26.42
CA ASP A 613 -25.25 -6.31 27.68
C ASP A 613 -25.47 -5.28 28.81
N GLU A 614 -24.56 -4.34 28.97
CA GLU A 614 -24.67 -3.26 29.97
C GLU A 614 -25.83 -2.31 29.69
N MET A 615 -26.17 -2.10 28.41
CA MET A 615 -27.31 -1.27 27.99
C MET A 615 -28.64 -1.76 28.60
N ALA A 616 -28.83 -3.07 28.81
CA ALA A 616 -30.02 -3.58 29.49
C ALA A 616 -30.16 -2.99 30.90
N GLY A 617 -29.07 -2.98 31.67
CA GLY A 617 -29.03 -2.38 33.01
C GLY A 617 -29.26 -0.87 32.99
N VAL A 618 -28.68 -0.16 32.02
CA VAL A 618 -28.90 1.28 31.82
C VAL A 618 -30.37 1.58 31.55
N SER A 619 -31.00 0.82 30.64
CA SER A 619 -32.40 0.98 30.26
C SER A 619 -33.34 0.80 31.46
N MET A 620 -33.14 -0.28 32.23
CA MET A 620 -33.95 -0.54 33.43
C MET A 620 -33.80 0.56 34.49
N ARG A 621 -32.57 1.04 34.75
CA ARG A 621 -32.35 2.15 35.70
C ARG A 621 -33.09 3.43 35.30
N ARG A 622 -33.20 3.71 34.00
CA ARG A 622 -33.91 4.91 33.48
C ARG A 622 -35.42 4.82 33.66
N LEU A 623 -36.01 3.62 33.69
CA LEU A 623 -37.45 3.44 33.91
C LEU A 623 -37.93 3.93 35.29
N SER A 624 -37.01 4.27 36.21
CA SER A 624 -37.27 4.98 37.47
C SER A 624 -38.29 4.30 38.42
N CYS A 625 -38.66 3.03 38.17
CA CYS A 625 -39.57 2.32 39.03
C CYS A 625 -38.77 1.63 40.15
N LYS A 626 -39.21 1.79 41.41
CA LYS A 626 -38.75 0.97 42.54
C LYS A 626 -39.49 -0.38 42.60
N ASP A 627 -40.21 -0.75 41.54
CA ASP A 627 -40.95 -2.01 41.46
C ASP A 627 -40.01 -3.11 40.95
N GLU A 628 -39.42 -3.86 41.88
CA GLU A 628 -38.59 -5.03 41.56
C GLU A 628 -39.30 -6.02 40.64
N LYS A 629 -40.64 -6.08 40.69
CA LYS A 629 -41.42 -6.96 39.81
C LYS A 629 -41.35 -6.50 38.36
N LEU A 630 -41.28 -5.20 38.08
CA LEU A 630 -41.17 -4.72 36.70
C LEU A 630 -39.81 -5.09 36.11
N GLU A 631 -38.72 -4.91 36.86
CA GLU A 631 -37.38 -5.30 36.39
C GLU A 631 -37.27 -6.81 36.09
N GLN A 632 -37.91 -7.64 36.92
CA GLN A 632 -38.00 -9.08 36.67
C GLN A 632 -38.81 -9.37 35.40
N ARG A 633 -39.92 -8.68 35.16
CA ARG A 633 -40.70 -8.84 33.91
C ARG A 633 -39.89 -8.40 32.69
N MET A 634 -39.15 -7.28 32.77
CA MET A 634 -38.28 -6.80 31.69
C MET A 634 -37.23 -7.84 31.27
N THR A 635 -36.60 -8.49 32.25
CA THR A 635 -35.53 -9.47 32.01
C THR A 635 -36.05 -10.87 31.68
N ASN A 636 -37.28 -11.19 32.08
CA ASN A 636 -37.97 -12.43 31.72
C ASN A 636 -38.52 -12.42 30.27
N SER A 637 -38.42 -11.31 29.55
CA SER A 637 -38.79 -11.23 28.13
C SER A 637 -37.90 -10.22 27.40
N ILE A 638 -36.72 -10.69 26.97
CA ILE A 638 -35.79 -9.91 26.14
C ILE A 638 -35.88 -10.43 24.71
N LEU A 639 -36.32 -9.57 23.79
CA LEU A 639 -36.31 -9.84 22.35
C LEU A 639 -35.07 -9.22 21.72
N VAL A 640 -34.26 -10.02 21.03
CA VAL A 640 -33.13 -9.53 20.23
C VAL A 640 -33.52 -9.50 18.76
N THR A 641 -33.43 -8.34 18.12
CA THR A 641 -33.80 -8.11 16.71
C THR A 641 -32.72 -7.29 15.98
N GLY A 642 -32.83 -7.13 14.66
CA GLY A 642 -31.85 -6.41 13.84
C GLY A 642 -30.78 -7.33 13.26
N GLY A 643 -30.13 -6.90 12.18
CA GLY A 643 -29.23 -7.74 11.40
C GLY A 643 -28.03 -8.31 12.18
N SER A 644 -27.46 -7.54 13.12
CA SER A 644 -26.31 -8.01 13.91
C SER A 644 -26.70 -9.02 14.99
N SER A 645 -28.00 -9.22 15.26
CA SER A 645 -28.47 -10.30 16.13
C SER A 645 -28.26 -11.71 15.56
N LEU A 646 -27.93 -11.80 14.27
CA LEU A 646 -27.70 -13.07 13.57
C LEU A 646 -26.33 -13.69 13.87
N PHE A 647 -25.42 -12.98 14.55
CA PHE A 647 -24.16 -13.59 14.96
C PHE A 647 -24.43 -14.83 15.85
N PRO A 648 -23.82 -15.99 15.52
CA PRO A 648 -23.85 -17.14 16.41
C PRO A 648 -23.22 -16.78 17.77
N GLY A 649 -23.78 -17.27 18.88
CA GLY A 649 -23.25 -17.02 20.22
C GLY A 649 -23.71 -15.72 20.89
N ILE A 650 -24.45 -14.84 20.17
CA ILE A 650 -24.83 -13.53 20.73
C ILE A 650 -25.81 -13.65 21.90
N ILE A 651 -26.69 -14.65 21.89
CA ILE A 651 -27.71 -14.85 22.94
C ILE A 651 -27.02 -15.31 24.23
N GLU A 652 -26.13 -16.30 24.11
CA GLU A 652 -25.36 -16.87 25.21
C GLU A 652 -24.44 -15.82 25.85
N ARG A 653 -23.82 -14.98 25.01
CA ARG A 653 -23.01 -13.85 25.48
C ARG A 653 -23.85 -12.80 26.19
N LEU A 654 -24.99 -12.40 25.61
CA LEU A 654 -25.89 -11.43 26.24
C LEU A 654 -26.42 -11.95 27.58
N GLU A 655 -26.78 -13.22 27.65
CA GLU A 655 -27.24 -13.82 28.90
C GLU A 655 -26.13 -13.77 29.96
N ALA A 656 -24.90 -14.15 29.60
CA ALA A 656 -23.76 -14.09 30.52
C ALA A 656 -23.49 -12.66 31.03
N GLY A 657 -23.49 -11.66 30.13
CA GLY A 657 -23.28 -10.26 30.49
C GLY A 657 -24.40 -9.69 31.37
N ILE A 658 -25.67 -9.94 30.99
CA ILE A 658 -26.83 -9.48 31.77
C ILE A 658 -26.89 -10.21 33.12
N ARG A 659 -26.51 -11.50 33.19
CA ARG A 659 -26.45 -12.26 34.44
C ARG A 659 -25.48 -11.63 35.44
N MET A 660 -24.33 -11.11 34.98
CA MET A 660 -23.33 -10.47 35.85
C MET A 660 -23.83 -9.17 36.51
N ILE A 661 -24.78 -8.46 35.88
CA ILE A 661 -25.34 -7.21 36.41
C ILE A 661 -26.65 -7.41 37.20
N ARG A 662 -27.21 -8.63 37.25
CA ARG A 662 -28.48 -8.93 37.92
C ARG A 662 -28.29 -9.66 39.25
N PRO A 663 -29.20 -9.46 40.23
CA PRO A 663 -29.23 -10.26 41.44
C PRO A 663 -29.28 -11.77 41.13
N CYS A 664 -28.58 -12.56 41.95
CA CYS A 664 -28.56 -14.01 41.82
C CYS A 664 -29.99 -14.58 41.81
N GLY A 665 -30.28 -15.50 40.89
CA GLY A 665 -31.62 -16.09 40.73
C GLY A 665 -32.63 -15.27 39.92
N SER A 666 -32.27 -14.06 39.45
CA SER A 666 -33.17 -13.28 38.58
C SER A 666 -33.56 -14.08 37.32
N PRO A 667 -34.84 -14.10 36.89
CA PRO A 667 -35.23 -14.73 35.65
C PRO A 667 -34.66 -13.94 34.46
N ILE A 668 -33.99 -14.63 33.54
CA ILE A 668 -33.48 -14.04 32.30
C ILE A 668 -33.91 -14.97 31.17
N LYS A 669 -34.70 -14.44 30.23
CA LYS A 669 -35.10 -15.16 29.03
C LYS A 669 -34.86 -14.25 27.84
N ILE A 670 -33.89 -14.64 27.04
CA ILE A 670 -33.50 -13.93 25.82
C ILE A 670 -33.93 -14.78 24.64
N VAL A 671 -34.71 -14.19 23.74
CA VAL A 671 -35.19 -14.83 22.52
C VAL A 671 -34.81 -13.97 21.33
N ARG A 672 -34.42 -14.61 20.23
CA ARG A 672 -34.24 -13.94 18.95
C ARG A 672 -35.61 -13.77 18.29
N ALA A 673 -35.81 -12.64 17.59
CA ALA A 673 -36.96 -12.45 16.72
C ALA A 673 -37.05 -13.55 15.65
N LEU A 674 -38.27 -13.83 15.17
CA LEU A 674 -38.52 -14.88 14.17
C LEU A 674 -37.73 -14.66 12.88
N ASP A 675 -37.73 -13.42 12.41
CA ASP A 675 -36.92 -12.96 11.29
C ASP A 675 -36.36 -11.56 11.61
N PRO A 676 -35.20 -11.48 12.29
CA PRO A 676 -34.66 -10.21 12.80
C PRO A 676 -34.40 -9.13 11.73
N VAL A 677 -34.37 -9.53 10.46
CA VAL A 677 -34.12 -8.63 9.32
C VAL A 677 -35.43 -8.13 8.70
N MET A 678 -36.50 -8.93 8.73
CA MET A 678 -37.76 -8.62 8.04
C MET A 678 -38.91 -8.25 8.99
N ASP A 679 -38.83 -8.61 10.27
CA ASP A 679 -39.93 -8.43 11.22
C ASP A 679 -40.27 -6.96 11.47
N ALA A 680 -39.32 -6.02 11.31
CA ALA A 680 -39.60 -4.59 11.35
C ALA A 680 -40.59 -4.18 10.24
N TRP A 681 -40.30 -4.56 8.99
CA TRP A 681 -41.17 -4.29 7.84
C TRP A 681 -42.50 -5.05 7.97
N ARG A 682 -42.47 -6.33 8.38
CA ARG A 682 -43.71 -7.13 8.54
C ARG A 682 -44.60 -6.59 9.66
N GLY A 683 -44.01 -6.10 10.75
CA GLY A 683 -44.72 -5.42 11.83
C GLY A 683 -45.37 -4.12 11.35
N ALA A 684 -44.64 -3.31 10.60
CA ALA A 684 -45.16 -2.08 10.00
C ALA A 684 -46.28 -2.37 8.98
N SER A 685 -46.13 -3.40 8.14
CA SER A 685 -47.14 -3.87 7.17
C SER A 685 -48.43 -4.33 7.85
N ALA A 686 -48.32 -5.15 8.90
CA ALA A 686 -49.46 -5.60 9.68
C ALA A 686 -50.15 -4.44 10.41
N TYR A 687 -49.37 -3.48 10.93
CA TYR A 687 -49.89 -2.30 11.60
C TYR A 687 -50.63 -1.35 10.63
N ALA A 688 -50.05 -1.07 9.46
CA ALA A 688 -50.63 -0.18 8.46
C ALA A 688 -51.93 -0.72 7.84
N SER A 689 -52.11 -2.05 7.81
CA SER A 689 -53.34 -2.69 7.32
C SER A 689 -54.46 -2.75 8.37
N ALA A 690 -54.19 -2.37 9.63
CA ALA A 690 -55.19 -2.39 10.68
C ALA A 690 -56.23 -1.26 10.49
N PRO A 691 -57.53 -1.48 10.84
CA PRO A 691 -58.59 -0.49 10.64
C PRO A 691 -58.33 0.88 11.29
N GLY A 692 -57.60 0.92 12.42
CA GLY A 692 -57.28 2.14 13.16
C GLY A 692 -56.11 2.96 12.60
N PHE A 693 -55.38 2.47 11.59
CA PHE A 693 -54.15 3.10 11.10
C PHE A 693 -54.32 4.57 10.69
N HIS A 694 -55.42 4.90 10.01
CA HIS A 694 -55.70 6.27 9.55
C HIS A 694 -55.74 7.31 10.69
N THR A 695 -56.06 6.89 11.92
CA THR A 695 -56.05 7.77 13.11
C THR A 695 -54.65 8.12 13.60
N GLN A 696 -53.62 7.41 13.10
CA GLN A 696 -52.22 7.53 13.48
C GLN A 696 -51.39 8.25 12.41
N THR A 697 -52.02 8.55 11.28
CA THR A 697 -51.45 9.37 10.21
C THR A 697 -51.77 10.84 10.43
N PHE A 698 -50.97 11.70 9.81
CA PHE A 698 -51.30 13.11 9.65
C PHE A 698 -51.32 13.49 8.18
N THR A 699 -52.25 14.35 7.82
CA THR A 699 -52.54 14.67 6.42
C THR A 699 -51.66 15.79 5.91
N ARG A 700 -51.60 15.94 4.59
CA ARG A 700 -50.97 17.09 3.95
C ARG A 700 -51.60 18.42 4.39
N MET A 701 -52.91 18.44 4.66
CA MET A 701 -53.58 19.63 5.20
C MET A 701 -53.12 19.92 6.64
N ASP A 702 -52.99 18.90 7.50
CA ASP A 702 -52.41 19.07 8.84
C ASP A 702 -51.00 19.67 8.78
N TYR A 703 -50.17 19.21 7.84
CA TYR A 703 -48.83 19.74 7.62
C TYR A 703 -48.84 21.24 7.26
N TYR A 704 -49.69 21.66 6.31
CA TYR A 704 -49.77 23.07 5.92
C TYR A 704 -50.36 23.98 7.01
N GLU A 705 -51.30 23.49 7.81
CA GLU A 705 -51.95 24.29 8.85
C GLU A 705 -51.13 24.37 10.15
N LYS A 706 -50.53 23.25 10.56
CA LYS A 706 -49.86 23.11 11.86
C LYS A 706 -48.35 23.25 11.77
N GLY A 707 -47.78 23.08 10.58
CA GLY A 707 -46.35 23.14 10.33
C GLY A 707 -45.54 22.09 11.08
N GLU A 708 -44.23 22.33 11.18
CA GLU A 708 -43.27 21.41 11.78
C GLU A 708 -43.46 21.18 13.29
N ASP A 709 -44.03 22.15 14.02
CA ASP A 709 -44.15 22.06 15.47
C ASP A 709 -45.07 20.92 15.93
N TRP A 710 -46.02 20.51 15.08
CA TRP A 710 -46.85 19.33 15.35
C TRP A 710 -46.01 18.04 15.45
N LEU A 711 -44.96 17.90 14.63
CA LEU A 711 -44.07 16.73 14.62
C LEU A 711 -43.26 16.58 15.91
N ARG A 712 -43.16 17.62 16.74
CA ARG A 712 -42.56 17.55 18.09
C ARG A 712 -43.42 16.76 19.07
N SER A 713 -44.74 16.83 18.87
CA SER A 713 -45.74 16.16 19.72
C SER A 713 -46.23 14.84 19.14
N TYR A 714 -45.88 14.55 17.88
CA TYR A 714 -46.25 13.31 17.22
C TYR A 714 -45.66 12.10 17.92
N GLN A 715 -46.53 11.15 18.27
CA GLN A 715 -46.14 9.87 18.84
C GLN A 715 -47.08 8.79 18.32
N LEU A 716 -46.52 7.81 17.61
CA LEU A 716 -47.25 6.63 17.17
C LEU A 716 -47.58 5.73 18.36
N LYS A 717 -48.83 5.26 18.44
CA LYS A 717 -49.25 4.22 19.39
C LYS A 717 -49.19 2.86 18.72
N TYR A 718 -48.47 1.90 19.27
CA TYR A 718 -48.24 0.63 18.56
C TYR A 718 -49.36 -0.39 18.77
N SER A 719 -50.24 -0.15 19.73
CA SER A 719 -51.47 -0.92 19.95
C SER A 719 -52.66 -0.13 19.40
N LEU A 720 -53.21 -0.60 18.28
CA LEU A 720 -54.42 -0.08 17.63
C LEU A 720 -55.69 -0.78 18.12
#